data_AF-A0AAW5D4L3-F1
#
_entry.id   AF-A0AAW5D4L3-F1
#
_cell.length_a   1.000
_cell.length_b   1.000
_cell.length_c   1.000
_cell.angle_alpha   90.00
_cell.angle_beta   90.00
_cell.angle_gamma   90.00
#
_symmetry.space_group_name_H-M   'P 1'
#
loop_
_entity.id
_entity.type
_entity.pdbx_description
1 polymer ?
#
loop_
_entity_poly.entity_id
_entity_poly.type
_entity_poly.pdbx_seq_one_letter_code
_entity_poly.pdbx_strand_id
1 'polypeptide(L)'
;MKKSTPAMPLLVALALSGVAHASAISQTKGHFEDKFRQLDEALPTPNIYRSAAGEPGERYWQQKVDYDIDVNLDEKAKRLTATQTIHYKNNSPHTLKYLWLQLDQNIFKNDSIAERTATFGNELQSNPVTKHAKISLNQLRRQQFMDDTELGFVINNVKDGRGKPLKVTIVDTMMRVDLNEPLKSGKDLQFSMDFAFNIVEEDAVGARSGYEHFEKDGNDIFLLAQWFPRLTAYTDYEAWTNKAFLGSGEFTLEFGDYDVEITVPADHIVSATGELDNPKQVLSKTQRDRLAQAKTAKRPVFVVTEEEALENEKAGTDDTKTWRFKAKNVRDFAWASSRKFMWDAKGYQQGGDEQPLVMAMSFFPKEGGDLWKKYSTEAVIHTMEVYSRFSFDYPYPTAQSVNGPVGGMEYPMITFNGPRTKLQDDGSRTYSLAEKRFLIGVVIHEVGHIYFPMIVNSDERQWTWMDEGLNSFLDGVAGREWDPTIPWGVEPRDVAAYMKSEDQSPIMTQSDSVLHLGPNAYTKPAAALNILREVILGRELFDFAFKEYALRWKYKRPTPADFFRTMEEASGVDLDWFWRGWFYSTDHVDISLDKIYQLRLDTKNPDIDFGRLREFEKNKPISLFVKRNQEQGRALWIDKNQDITDFYDSNDQFTVTNEERNEYREFLSELKPWEKRTLERAVKEDKNYYVLKFSNVGGLVMPILLELTYQDGSKEERTIPAEIWRRNARNVSKLIITDKDKPLASVTVDPRWETADVDIENNHYPRRIIESRLELYKKKEREGKVYRDIMQDVKAELKPLEEKKDN
;
A
#
# COMPACT_ATOMS: atom_id res chain seq x y z
N MET A 1 -44.92 17.73 -72.68
CA MET A 1 -43.87 16.72 -72.93
C MET A 1 -42.65 17.13 -72.12
N LYS A 2 -42.48 16.62 -70.89
CA LYS A 2 -41.71 15.44 -70.50
C LYS A 2 -40.21 15.52 -70.86
N LYS A 3 -39.40 15.43 -69.79
CA LYS A 3 -37.99 14.97 -69.66
C LYS A 3 -36.95 16.09 -69.53
N SER A 4 -36.60 16.46 -68.29
CA SER A 4 -35.61 15.82 -67.39
C SER A 4 -34.21 16.41 -67.60
N THR A 5 -33.91 17.44 -66.82
CA THR A 5 -32.60 18.11 -66.72
C THR A 5 -31.76 17.41 -65.65
N PRO A 6 -30.48 17.08 -65.91
CA PRO A 6 -29.67 16.29 -64.99
C PRO A 6 -29.03 17.16 -63.90
N ALA A 7 -28.92 16.56 -62.72
CA ALA A 7 -28.34 17.12 -61.52
C ALA A 7 -26.82 17.34 -61.64
N MET A 8 -26.38 18.44 -61.03
CA MET A 8 -25.01 18.93 -60.89
C MET A 8 -24.30 18.15 -59.76
N PRO A 9 -23.06 17.67 -59.91
CA PRO A 9 -22.34 17.06 -58.81
C PRO A 9 -21.70 18.15 -57.95
N LEU A 10 -22.16 18.27 -56.71
CA LEU A 10 -21.55 19.11 -55.69
C LEU A 10 -20.30 18.38 -55.16
N LEU A 11 -19.12 18.98 -55.34
CA LEU A 11 -17.87 18.57 -54.71
C LEU A 11 -18.06 18.52 -53.18
N VAL A 12 -17.91 17.34 -52.58
CA VAL A 12 -17.70 17.18 -51.14
C VAL A 12 -16.20 17.39 -50.90
N ALA A 13 -15.85 18.55 -50.37
CA ALA A 13 -14.52 18.78 -49.80
C ALA A 13 -14.41 17.98 -48.48
N LEU A 14 -13.58 16.94 -48.47
CA LEU A 14 -13.14 16.28 -47.23
C LEU A 14 -12.29 17.29 -46.45
N ALA A 15 -12.88 17.95 -45.46
CA ALA A 15 -12.13 18.60 -44.40
C ALA A 15 -11.57 17.51 -43.48
N LEU A 16 -10.29 17.17 -43.68
CA LEU A 16 -9.47 16.46 -42.69
C LEU A 16 -9.35 17.36 -41.45
N SER A 17 -10.29 17.25 -40.53
CA SER A 17 -10.14 17.73 -39.16
C SER A 17 -9.10 16.85 -38.48
N GLY A 18 -7.84 17.27 -38.55
CA GLY A 18 -6.77 16.72 -37.72
C GLY A 18 -7.17 16.87 -36.25
N VAL A 19 -7.36 15.74 -35.57
CA VAL A 19 -7.53 15.69 -34.13
C VAL A 19 -6.20 16.18 -33.53
N ALA A 20 -6.18 17.43 -33.07
CA ALA A 20 -5.09 17.94 -32.27
C ALA A 20 -5.16 17.21 -30.93
N HIS A 21 -4.41 16.11 -30.80
CA HIS A 21 -4.09 15.56 -29.50
C HIS A 21 -3.27 16.61 -28.76
N ALA A 22 -3.88 17.21 -27.73
CA ALA A 22 -3.17 17.98 -26.73
C ALA A 22 -2.27 17.02 -25.94
N SER A 23 -1.12 16.67 -26.52
CA SER A 23 -0.01 16.08 -25.77
C SER A 23 0.52 17.12 -24.79
N ALA A 24 0.97 16.66 -23.62
CA ALA A 24 1.82 17.43 -22.72
C ALA A 24 2.94 18.10 -23.52
N ILE A 25 3.40 19.28 -23.04
CA ILE A 25 4.44 20.09 -23.68
C ILE A 25 5.66 19.20 -24.01
N SER A 26 5.79 18.81 -25.27
CA SER A 26 6.95 18.09 -25.78
C SER A 26 8.08 19.11 -25.93
N GLN A 27 8.87 19.28 -24.87
CA GLN A 27 9.99 20.24 -24.84
C GLN A 27 11.18 19.80 -25.72
N THR A 28 11.19 18.56 -26.22
CA THR A 28 12.31 17.97 -26.95
C THR A 28 11.93 17.67 -28.40
N LYS A 29 12.85 17.95 -29.33
CA LYS A 29 12.71 17.48 -30.72
C LYS A 29 13.15 16.02 -30.78
N GLY A 30 12.27 15.12 -31.21
CA GLY A 30 12.57 13.69 -31.39
C GLY A 30 12.04 12.80 -30.27
N HIS A 31 12.67 11.64 -30.05
CA HIS A 31 12.22 10.59 -29.12
C HIS A 31 12.90 10.64 -27.74
N PHE A 32 13.55 11.74 -27.38
CA PHE A 32 14.18 11.86 -26.06
C PHE A 32 13.13 12.11 -24.98
N GLU A 33 13.11 11.21 -24.00
CA GLU A 33 12.26 11.26 -22.82
C GLU A 33 13.11 11.57 -21.60
N ASP A 34 12.85 12.71 -20.97
CA ASP A 34 13.58 13.15 -19.79
C ASP A 34 12.95 12.57 -18.52
N LYS A 35 13.26 11.30 -18.23
CA LYS A 35 12.78 10.60 -17.01
C LYS A 35 13.40 11.17 -15.72
N PHE A 36 14.44 12.00 -15.81
CA PHE A 36 15.13 12.65 -14.69
C PHE A 36 14.80 14.14 -14.57
N ARG A 37 13.76 14.60 -15.29
CA ARG A 37 13.27 15.96 -15.14
C ARG A 37 12.90 16.23 -13.68
N GLN A 38 13.21 17.41 -13.19
CA GLN A 38 12.85 17.83 -11.85
C GLN A 38 11.33 17.98 -11.67
N LEU A 39 10.78 17.69 -10.48
CA LEU A 39 9.35 17.78 -10.19
C LEU A 39 8.88 19.19 -9.83
N ASP A 40 9.76 20.19 -9.82
CA ASP A 40 9.42 21.60 -9.53
C ASP A 40 8.24 22.14 -10.35
N GLU A 41 8.06 21.68 -11.60
CA GLU A 41 6.93 22.09 -12.46
C GLU A 41 5.60 21.41 -12.09
N ALA A 42 5.65 20.28 -11.38
CA ALA A 42 4.50 19.49 -10.96
C ALA A 42 4.11 19.71 -9.49
N LEU A 43 5.08 20.07 -8.63
CA LEU A 43 4.84 20.32 -7.21
C LEU A 43 4.38 21.77 -6.96
N PRO A 44 3.55 22.00 -5.93
CA PRO A 44 3.21 23.36 -5.50
C PRO A 44 4.46 24.16 -5.12
N THR A 45 4.54 25.43 -5.54
CA THR A 45 5.68 26.30 -5.18
C THR A 45 5.75 26.50 -3.66
N PRO A 46 6.94 26.33 -3.04
CA PRO A 46 7.14 26.64 -1.63
C PRO A 46 6.73 28.08 -1.27
N ASN A 47 6.25 28.27 -0.06
CA ASN A 47 5.77 29.56 0.45
C ASN A 47 5.96 29.68 1.97
N ILE A 48 5.41 30.72 2.59
CA ILE A 48 5.57 31.00 4.02
C ILE A 48 4.84 30.00 4.94
N TYR A 49 3.89 29.22 4.41
CA TYR A 49 3.16 28.17 5.13
C TYR A 49 3.83 26.80 4.96
N ARG A 50 4.46 26.54 3.81
CA ARG A 50 5.13 25.26 3.48
C ARG A 50 6.47 25.53 2.81
N SER A 51 7.56 25.14 3.46
CA SER A 51 8.92 25.50 3.03
C SER A 51 9.43 24.62 1.88
N ALA A 52 10.55 25.02 1.28
CA ALA A 52 11.21 24.24 0.23
C ALA A 52 11.89 22.97 0.76
N ALA A 53 12.18 22.90 2.07
CA ALA A 53 12.73 21.70 2.71
C ALA A 53 11.65 20.65 3.02
N GLY A 54 10.38 20.94 2.75
CA GLY A 54 9.28 20.04 3.09
C GLY A 54 8.86 20.08 4.56
N GLU A 55 9.40 21.00 5.35
CA GLU A 55 8.92 21.29 6.71
C GLU A 55 7.84 22.39 6.72
N PRO A 56 6.97 22.43 7.76
CA PRO A 56 6.06 23.55 7.98
C PRO A 56 6.79 24.90 7.96
N GLY A 57 6.28 25.87 7.22
CA GLY A 57 6.86 27.21 7.12
C GLY A 57 6.64 28.06 8.37
N GLU A 58 7.33 29.20 8.46
CA GLU A 58 7.29 30.12 9.61
C GLU A 58 5.88 30.63 9.98
N ARG A 59 4.94 30.60 9.04
CA ARG A 59 3.54 31.00 9.26
C ARG A 59 2.54 29.87 9.15
N TYR A 60 2.99 28.61 9.17
CA TYR A 60 2.10 27.45 9.14
C TYR A 60 0.99 27.58 10.20
N TRP A 61 -0.23 27.24 9.80
CA TRP A 61 -1.41 27.34 10.63
C TRP A 61 -2.34 26.16 10.35
N GLN A 62 -3.08 25.76 11.37
CA GLN A 62 -4.17 24.80 11.29
C GLN A 62 -5.18 25.14 12.39
N GLN A 63 -6.42 24.70 12.26
CA GLN A 63 -7.44 25.04 13.24
C GLN A 63 -7.29 24.18 14.50
N LYS A 64 -7.94 24.61 15.58
CA LYS A 64 -8.17 23.79 16.76
C LYS A 64 -9.68 23.64 16.97
N VAL A 65 -10.13 22.41 17.21
CA VAL A 65 -11.56 22.10 17.32
C VAL A 65 -11.80 21.15 18.48
N ASP A 66 -12.34 21.68 19.58
CA ASP A 66 -12.64 20.89 20.77
C ASP A 66 -14.12 20.49 20.80
N TYR A 67 -14.40 19.33 21.38
CA TYR A 67 -15.74 18.74 21.45
C TYR A 67 -16.10 18.36 22.89
N ASP A 68 -17.31 18.72 23.28
CA ASP A 68 -18.00 18.20 24.46
C ASP A 68 -19.24 17.46 23.95
N ILE A 69 -19.33 16.15 24.19
CA ILE A 69 -20.38 15.29 23.64
C ILE A 69 -21.00 14.44 24.74
N ASP A 70 -22.32 14.53 24.88
CA ASP A 70 -23.15 13.63 25.68
C ASP A 70 -23.96 12.74 24.73
N VAL A 71 -23.70 11.43 24.76
CA VAL A 71 -24.33 10.45 23.87
C VAL A 71 -24.98 9.30 24.65
N ASN A 72 -26.18 8.94 24.22
CA ASN A 72 -26.94 7.80 24.74
C ASN A 72 -27.15 6.75 23.65
N LEU A 73 -26.78 5.50 23.96
CA LEU A 73 -27.09 4.32 23.17
C LEU A 73 -28.40 3.68 23.61
N ASP A 74 -29.41 3.73 22.74
CA ASP A 74 -30.59 2.87 22.85
C ASP A 74 -30.30 1.56 22.12
N GLU A 75 -29.89 0.54 22.87
CA GLU A 75 -29.57 -0.78 22.33
C GLU A 75 -30.79 -1.44 21.68
N LYS A 76 -31.98 -1.30 22.25
CA LYS A 76 -33.20 -1.95 21.73
C LYS A 76 -33.61 -1.34 20.40
N ALA A 77 -33.56 -0.01 20.31
CA ALA A 77 -33.87 0.72 19.08
C ALA A 77 -32.69 0.77 18.09
N LYS A 78 -31.50 0.28 18.47
CA LYS A 78 -30.25 0.42 17.70
C LYS A 78 -30.02 1.87 17.26
N ARG A 79 -30.17 2.81 18.21
CA ARG A 79 -30.18 4.24 17.93
C ARG A 79 -29.24 5.01 18.84
N LEU A 80 -28.54 5.98 18.26
CA LEU A 80 -27.79 6.99 19.02
C LEU A 80 -28.57 8.30 19.06
N THR A 81 -28.58 8.92 20.24
CA THR A 81 -29.05 10.30 20.43
C THR A 81 -28.01 11.05 21.24
N ALA A 82 -27.62 12.23 20.79
CA ALA A 82 -26.54 12.99 21.40
C ALA A 82 -26.76 14.50 21.31
N THR A 83 -26.10 15.21 22.23
CA THR A 83 -25.87 16.65 22.13
C THR A 83 -24.37 16.87 22.05
N GLN A 84 -23.94 17.74 21.13
CA GLN A 84 -22.54 18.17 21.07
C GLN A 84 -22.39 19.68 21.13
N THR A 85 -21.34 20.12 21.80
CA THR A 85 -20.83 21.49 21.77
C THR A 85 -19.46 21.50 21.12
N ILE A 86 -19.29 22.35 20.12
CA ILE A 86 -18.03 22.52 19.38
C ILE A 86 -17.41 23.86 19.77
N HIS A 87 -16.14 23.85 20.15
CA HIS A 87 -15.32 25.04 20.35
C HIS A 87 -14.31 25.13 19.20
N TYR A 88 -14.48 26.12 18.35
CA TYR A 88 -13.65 26.34 17.18
C TYR A 88 -12.75 27.55 17.36
N LYS A 89 -11.45 27.38 17.16
CA LYS A 89 -10.48 28.49 17.13
C LYS A 89 -10.00 28.73 15.71
N ASN A 90 -10.27 29.94 15.18
CA ASN A 90 -9.79 30.33 13.86
C ASN A 90 -8.32 30.78 13.91
N ASN A 91 -7.39 29.89 13.61
CA ASN A 91 -5.97 30.18 13.49
C ASN A 91 -5.55 30.65 12.07
N SER A 92 -6.46 30.60 11.10
CA SER A 92 -6.16 31.08 9.74
C SER A 92 -6.01 32.61 9.70
N PRO A 93 -5.31 33.17 8.70
CA PRO A 93 -5.28 34.62 8.47
C PRO A 93 -6.61 35.16 7.91
N HIS A 94 -7.61 34.31 7.69
CA HIS A 94 -8.85 34.65 7.00
C HIS A 94 -10.01 34.88 7.98
N THR A 95 -10.96 35.72 7.58
CA THR A 95 -12.23 35.88 8.30
C THR A 95 -13.26 34.90 7.73
N LEU A 96 -13.79 34.01 8.57
CA LEU A 96 -14.73 32.96 8.18
C LEU A 96 -16.17 33.42 8.39
N LYS A 97 -17.03 33.18 7.40
CA LYS A 97 -18.47 33.51 7.47
C LYS A 97 -19.36 32.31 7.74
N TYR A 98 -18.82 31.11 7.54
CA TYR A 98 -19.49 29.85 7.72
C TYR A 98 -18.43 28.79 8.07
N LEU A 99 -18.88 27.70 8.69
CA LEU A 99 -18.09 26.50 8.93
C LEU A 99 -18.74 25.32 8.21
N TRP A 100 -17.94 24.32 7.84
CA TRP A 100 -18.44 23.06 7.28
C TRP A 100 -18.24 21.91 8.28
N LEU A 101 -19.20 20.99 8.28
CA LEU A 101 -19.13 19.73 9.01
C LEU A 101 -19.35 18.56 8.04
N GLN A 102 -18.66 17.46 8.28
CA GLN A 102 -18.89 16.15 7.69
C GLN A 102 -20.06 15.49 8.43
N LEU A 103 -20.98 14.93 7.65
CA LEU A 103 -22.16 14.18 8.08
C LEU A 103 -22.09 12.77 7.49
N ASP A 104 -21.06 12.00 7.86
CA ASP A 104 -20.70 10.74 7.18
C ASP A 104 -21.82 9.71 7.16
N GLN A 105 -22.64 9.62 8.22
CA GLN A 105 -23.81 8.74 8.25
C GLN A 105 -24.82 9.04 7.14
N ASN A 106 -24.83 10.24 6.55
CA ASN A 106 -25.70 10.56 5.41
C ASN A 106 -25.32 9.81 4.13
N ILE A 107 -24.16 9.15 4.06
CA ILE A 107 -23.82 8.28 2.92
C ILE A 107 -24.90 7.20 2.72
N PHE A 108 -25.50 6.74 3.83
CA PHE A 108 -26.54 5.72 3.85
C PHE A 108 -27.96 6.26 3.60
N LYS A 109 -28.13 7.53 3.23
CA LYS A 109 -29.43 8.02 2.78
C LYS A 109 -29.70 7.52 1.36
N ASN A 110 -30.94 7.09 1.10
CA ASN A 110 -31.35 6.59 -0.23
C ASN A 110 -31.19 7.63 -1.35
N ASP A 111 -31.14 8.93 -1.02
CA ASP A 111 -30.92 10.03 -1.95
C ASP A 111 -29.49 10.60 -1.93
N SER A 112 -28.55 9.96 -1.22
CA SER A 112 -27.14 10.35 -1.21
C SER A 112 -26.50 10.23 -2.59
N ILE A 113 -25.44 10.99 -2.86
CA ILE A 113 -24.68 10.85 -4.10
C ILE A 113 -24.12 9.43 -4.23
N ALA A 114 -23.62 8.84 -3.14
CA ALA A 114 -23.09 7.48 -3.13
C ALA A 114 -24.13 6.45 -3.58
N GLU A 115 -25.34 6.45 -3.00
CA GLU A 115 -26.40 5.50 -3.39
C GLU A 115 -26.91 5.77 -4.81
N ARG A 116 -27.04 7.04 -5.21
CA ARG A 116 -27.55 7.42 -6.54
C ARG A 116 -26.56 7.15 -7.68
N THR A 117 -25.28 7.00 -7.37
CA THR A 117 -24.22 6.73 -8.36
C THR A 117 -23.73 5.28 -8.33
N ALA A 118 -24.19 4.47 -7.36
CA ALA A 118 -23.88 3.06 -7.28
C ALA A 118 -24.29 2.32 -8.56
N THR A 119 -23.33 1.63 -9.19
CA THR A 119 -23.56 0.85 -10.42
C THR A 119 -23.85 -0.61 -10.11
N PHE A 120 -24.63 -1.27 -10.96
CA PHE A 120 -24.83 -2.71 -10.88
C PHE A 120 -23.57 -3.45 -11.35
N GLY A 121 -22.82 -4.02 -10.42
CA GLY A 121 -21.51 -4.63 -10.68
C GLY A 121 -21.50 -5.99 -11.40
N ASN A 122 -22.64 -6.50 -11.87
CA ASN A 122 -22.70 -7.79 -12.58
C ASN A 122 -22.94 -7.58 -14.08
N GLU A 123 -22.14 -8.25 -14.92
CA GLU A 123 -22.38 -8.29 -16.36
C GLU A 123 -23.73 -8.96 -16.69
N LEU A 124 -24.61 -8.20 -17.35
CA LEU A 124 -25.86 -8.73 -17.87
C LEU A 124 -25.57 -9.49 -19.17
N GLN A 125 -25.82 -10.81 -19.18
CA GLN A 125 -25.69 -11.59 -20.41
C GLN A 125 -26.88 -11.36 -21.34
N SER A 126 -26.61 -11.35 -22.64
CA SER A 126 -27.58 -10.99 -23.70
C SER A 126 -28.74 -11.97 -23.90
N ASN A 127 -28.75 -13.15 -23.24
CA ASN A 127 -29.82 -14.13 -23.34
C ASN A 127 -30.44 -14.48 -21.96
N PRO A 128 -31.50 -13.76 -21.53
CA PRO A 128 -32.16 -13.97 -20.24
C PRO A 128 -32.92 -15.29 -20.12
N VAL A 129 -33.16 -16.01 -21.24
CA VAL A 129 -33.92 -17.27 -21.25
C VAL A 129 -33.07 -18.45 -20.77
N THR A 130 -31.77 -18.44 -21.03
CA THR A 130 -30.86 -19.53 -20.68
C THR A 130 -30.00 -19.25 -19.46
N LYS A 131 -29.85 -17.98 -19.08
CA LYS A 131 -29.09 -17.55 -17.91
C LYS A 131 -29.74 -16.32 -17.27
N HIS A 132 -30.26 -16.51 -16.06
CA HIS A 132 -30.82 -15.43 -15.27
C HIS A 132 -29.74 -14.45 -14.81
N ALA A 133 -30.11 -13.16 -14.70
CA ALA A 133 -29.32 -12.20 -13.94
C ALA A 133 -29.22 -12.67 -12.48
N LYS A 134 -28.09 -12.37 -11.83
CA LYS A 134 -27.82 -12.79 -10.45
C LYS A 134 -27.70 -11.58 -9.54
N ILE A 135 -28.26 -11.69 -8.35
CA ILE A 135 -28.05 -10.80 -7.21
C ILE A 135 -27.63 -11.67 -6.03
N SER A 136 -26.66 -11.22 -5.23
CA SER A 136 -26.24 -11.95 -4.04
C SER A 136 -27.26 -11.75 -2.91
N LEU A 137 -27.32 -12.71 -1.97
CA LEU A 137 -28.15 -12.54 -0.77
C LEU A 137 -27.70 -11.34 0.06
N ASN A 138 -26.41 -11.03 0.09
CA ASN A 138 -25.89 -9.83 0.78
C ASN A 138 -26.38 -8.54 0.11
N GLN A 139 -26.39 -8.47 -1.22
CA GLN A 139 -26.95 -7.32 -1.94
C GLN A 139 -28.44 -7.13 -1.65
N LEU A 140 -29.20 -8.23 -1.63
CA LEU A 140 -30.62 -8.18 -1.29
C LEU A 140 -30.85 -7.78 0.18
N ARG A 141 -30.06 -8.34 1.11
CA ARG A 141 -30.11 -8.01 2.54
C ARG A 141 -29.81 -6.53 2.77
N ARG A 142 -28.77 -6.00 2.13
CA ARG A 142 -28.45 -4.56 2.18
C ARG A 142 -29.63 -3.72 1.75
N GLN A 143 -30.19 -4.01 0.57
CA GLN A 143 -31.32 -3.27 0.03
C GLN A 143 -32.51 -3.28 1.01
N GLN A 144 -32.89 -4.47 1.50
CA GLN A 144 -33.99 -4.61 2.45
C GLN A 144 -33.73 -3.85 3.75
N PHE A 145 -32.53 -3.95 4.31
CA PHE A 145 -32.17 -3.22 5.53
C PHE A 145 -32.29 -1.70 5.36
N MET A 146 -31.79 -1.16 4.23
CA MET A 146 -31.83 0.27 3.91
C MET A 146 -33.27 0.77 3.61
N ASP A 147 -34.14 -0.09 3.08
CA ASP A 147 -35.56 0.22 2.86
C ASP A 147 -36.37 0.19 4.17
N ASP A 148 -36.01 -0.73 5.08
CA ASP A 148 -36.71 -0.95 6.36
C ASP A 148 -36.25 0.01 7.48
N THR A 149 -35.09 0.66 7.31
CA THR A 149 -34.47 1.52 8.34
C THR A 149 -34.24 2.93 7.82
N GLU A 150 -34.73 3.95 8.53
CA GLU A 150 -34.37 5.35 8.24
C GLU A 150 -32.92 5.62 8.67
N LEU A 151 -32.05 5.94 7.72
CA LEU A 151 -30.62 6.11 7.94
C LEU A 151 -30.13 7.55 7.71
N GLY A 152 -28.95 7.84 8.27
CA GLY A 152 -28.31 9.14 8.24
C GLY A 152 -28.72 10.08 9.38
N PHE A 153 -28.02 11.22 9.46
CA PHE A 153 -28.19 12.15 10.56
C PHE A 153 -29.54 12.87 10.52
N VAL A 154 -30.17 12.94 11.69
CA VAL A 154 -31.18 13.93 12.06
C VAL A 154 -30.50 15.01 12.88
N ILE A 155 -30.45 16.24 12.35
CA ILE A 155 -29.78 17.39 13.00
C ILE A 155 -30.83 18.39 13.48
N ASN A 156 -30.75 18.80 14.75
CA ASN A 156 -31.66 19.75 15.38
C ASN A 156 -30.92 20.76 16.27
N ASN A 157 -31.64 21.81 16.69
CA ASN A 157 -31.22 22.73 17.75
C ASN A 157 -29.83 23.40 17.54
N VAL A 158 -29.46 23.70 16.30
CA VAL A 158 -28.16 24.31 15.99
C VAL A 158 -28.14 25.77 16.42
N LYS A 159 -27.32 26.10 17.41
CA LYS A 159 -27.31 27.41 18.08
C LYS A 159 -25.89 27.89 18.41
N ASP A 160 -25.68 29.21 18.38
CA ASP A 160 -24.43 29.83 18.82
C ASP A 160 -24.26 29.78 20.35
N GLY A 161 -23.08 30.11 20.86
CA GLY A 161 -22.80 30.12 22.30
C GLY A 161 -23.64 31.10 23.14
N ARG A 162 -24.49 31.93 22.51
CA ARG A 162 -25.47 32.81 23.16
C ARG A 162 -26.90 32.24 23.08
N GLY A 163 -27.07 31.04 22.55
CA GLY A 163 -28.35 30.37 22.36
C GLY A 163 -29.15 30.88 21.15
N LYS A 164 -28.56 31.68 20.25
CA LYS A 164 -29.27 32.14 19.03
C LYS A 164 -29.19 31.06 17.94
N PRO A 165 -30.29 30.78 17.22
CA PRO A 165 -30.26 29.84 16.12
C PRO A 165 -29.21 30.20 15.07
N LEU A 166 -28.54 29.19 14.52
CA LEU A 166 -27.66 29.32 13.36
C LEU A 166 -28.35 28.74 12.13
N LYS A 167 -28.17 29.38 10.97
CA LYS A 167 -28.73 28.88 9.71
C LYS A 167 -27.86 27.72 9.22
N VAL A 168 -28.51 26.63 8.83
CA VAL A 168 -27.83 25.42 8.33
C VAL A 168 -28.22 25.13 6.89
N THR A 169 -27.31 24.51 6.13
CA THR A 169 -27.58 23.99 4.78
C THR A 169 -26.87 22.66 4.64
N ILE A 170 -27.63 21.58 4.49
CA ILE A 170 -27.09 20.24 4.23
C ILE A 170 -26.94 20.07 2.73
N VAL A 171 -25.76 19.62 2.31
CA VAL A 171 -25.40 19.29 0.94
C VAL A 171 -24.82 17.89 0.97
N ASP A 172 -25.67 16.89 0.70
CA ASP A 172 -25.29 15.48 0.73
C ASP A 172 -24.70 15.05 2.11
N THR A 173 -23.46 14.56 2.14
CA THR A 173 -22.74 14.22 3.38
C THR A 173 -22.05 15.41 4.06
N MET A 174 -22.38 16.65 3.68
CA MET A 174 -21.77 17.86 4.23
C MET A 174 -22.84 18.79 4.81
N MET A 175 -22.47 19.57 5.82
CA MET A 175 -23.34 20.58 6.42
C MET A 175 -22.61 21.90 6.58
N ARG A 176 -23.17 22.97 6.00
CA ARG A 176 -22.72 24.34 6.22
C ARG A 176 -23.48 24.98 7.35
N VAL A 177 -22.77 25.60 8.28
CA VAL A 177 -23.31 26.44 9.36
C VAL A 177 -22.96 27.90 9.07
N ASP A 178 -23.95 28.72 8.75
CA ASP A 178 -23.79 30.14 8.49
C ASP A 178 -23.70 30.90 9.82
N LEU A 179 -22.59 31.61 10.05
CA LEU A 179 -22.33 32.30 11.32
C LEU A 179 -23.15 33.59 11.42
N ASN A 180 -23.74 33.83 12.60
CA ASN A 180 -24.45 35.08 12.90
C ASN A 180 -23.54 36.31 12.79
N GLU A 181 -22.26 36.14 13.12
CA GLU A 181 -21.20 37.16 13.00
C GLU A 181 -19.95 36.52 12.39
N PRO A 182 -19.28 37.16 11.41
CA PRO A 182 -18.05 36.61 10.84
C PRO A 182 -16.93 36.42 11.87
N LEU A 183 -16.32 35.24 11.86
CA LEU A 183 -15.25 34.85 12.77
C LEU A 183 -13.89 35.35 12.27
N LYS A 184 -13.34 36.37 12.92
CA LYS A 184 -12.03 36.94 12.57
C LYS A 184 -10.88 36.00 12.93
N SER A 185 -9.72 36.23 12.31
CA SER A 185 -8.47 35.55 12.66
C SER A 185 -8.14 35.69 14.15
N GLY A 186 -7.70 34.60 14.77
CA GLY A 186 -7.35 34.49 16.18
C GLY A 186 -8.53 34.54 17.15
N LYS A 187 -9.78 34.43 16.66
CA LYS A 187 -10.98 34.42 17.50
C LYS A 187 -11.59 33.03 17.61
N ASP A 188 -12.26 32.83 18.72
CA ASP A 188 -12.96 31.60 19.07
C ASP A 188 -14.46 31.73 18.82
N LEU A 189 -15.09 30.61 18.50
CA LEU A 189 -16.54 30.45 18.36
C LEU A 189 -16.95 29.19 19.11
N GLN A 190 -18.06 29.28 19.83
CA GLN A 190 -18.76 28.12 20.37
C GLN A 190 -20.12 28.01 19.70
N PHE A 191 -20.53 26.79 19.36
CA PHE A 191 -21.88 26.47 18.93
C PHE A 191 -22.23 25.03 19.33
N SER A 192 -23.51 24.71 19.41
CA SER A 192 -23.97 23.38 19.79
C SER A 192 -25.05 22.88 18.83
N MET A 193 -25.29 21.57 18.85
CA MET A 193 -26.37 20.93 18.11
C MET A 193 -26.79 19.62 18.79
N ASP A 194 -28.02 19.22 18.52
CA ASP A 194 -28.55 17.91 18.88
C ASP A 194 -28.54 17.05 17.62
N PHE A 195 -28.13 15.79 17.72
CA PHE A 195 -28.15 14.86 16.60
C PHE A 195 -28.58 13.45 17.01
N ALA A 196 -29.11 12.70 16.05
CA ALA A 196 -29.46 11.30 16.24
C ALA A 196 -29.45 10.56 14.91
N PHE A 197 -29.24 9.23 14.95
CA PHE A 197 -29.33 8.35 13.78
C PHE A 197 -29.53 6.90 14.22
N ASN A 198 -30.08 6.08 13.33
CA ASN A 198 -30.17 4.63 13.53
C ASN A 198 -28.85 3.99 13.06
N ILE A 199 -28.32 3.08 13.86
CA ILE A 199 -27.04 2.43 13.63
C ILE A 199 -27.24 1.35 12.57
N VAL A 200 -26.35 1.30 11.59
CA VAL A 200 -26.35 0.26 10.55
C VAL A 200 -25.94 -1.10 11.12
N GLU A 201 -26.55 -2.17 10.61
CA GLU A 201 -26.01 -3.51 10.79
C GLU A 201 -24.83 -3.69 9.82
N GLU A 202 -23.63 -3.87 10.36
CA GLU A 202 -22.40 -3.83 9.55
C GLU A 202 -22.38 -4.97 8.52
N ASP A 203 -22.70 -6.21 8.93
CA ASP A 203 -22.75 -7.38 8.04
C ASP A 203 -23.80 -7.25 6.92
N ALA A 204 -24.82 -6.40 7.10
CA ALA A 204 -25.83 -6.15 6.09
C ALA A 204 -25.43 -5.04 5.12
N VAL A 205 -24.84 -3.96 5.63
CA VAL A 205 -24.61 -2.72 4.86
C VAL A 205 -23.19 -2.64 4.28
N GLY A 206 -22.20 -3.23 4.96
CA GLY A 206 -20.77 -3.10 4.66
C GLY A 206 -20.24 -1.71 5.03
N ALA A 207 -20.37 -1.33 6.30
CA ALA A 207 -20.04 0.01 6.81
C ALA A 207 -18.76 0.00 7.67
N ARG A 208 -18.11 1.16 7.81
CA ARG A 208 -16.90 1.32 8.67
C ARG A 208 -17.21 1.44 10.17
N SER A 209 -18.48 1.31 10.51
CA SER A 209 -19.06 1.40 11.86
C SER A 209 -20.39 0.66 11.83
N GLY A 210 -20.88 0.19 12.96
CA GLY A 210 -22.20 -0.41 13.05
C GLY A 210 -22.34 -1.32 14.24
N TYR A 211 -23.40 -2.12 14.22
CA TYR A 211 -23.56 -3.22 15.15
C TYR A 211 -23.52 -4.58 14.45
N GLU A 212 -23.22 -5.59 15.24
CA GLU A 212 -23.40 -6.99 14.90
C GLU A 212 -24.36 -7.62 15.89
N HIS A 213 -25.31 -8.42 15.39
CA HIS A 213 -26.26 -9.15 16.22
C HIS A 213 -25.93 -10.65 16.30
N PHE A 214 -25.81 -11.19 17.51
CA PHE A 214 -25.54 -12.60 17.77
C PHE A 214 -26.85 -13.38 17.97
N GLU A 215 -27.44 -13.89 16.89
CA GLU A 215 -28.75 -14.59 16.94
C GLU A 215 -28.84 -15.71 18.00
N LYS A 216 -27.72 -16.40 18.30
CA LYS A 216 -27.68 -17.51 19.25
C LYS A 216 -27.93 -17.10 20.69
N ASP A 217 -27.49 -15.91 21.07
CA ASP A 217 -27.58 -15.44 22.46
C ASP A 217 -28.25 -14.06 22.60
N GLY A 218 -28.68 -13.45 21.48
CA GLY A 218 -29.45 -12.21 21.45
C GLY A 218 -28.65 -10.95 21.80
N ASN A 219 -27.32 -11.04 21.85
CA ASN A 219 -26.44 -9.94 22.23
C ASN A 219 -25.91 -9.19 21.02
N ASP A 220 -25.43 -7.97 21.25
CA ASP A 220 -24.87 -7.13 20.21
C ASP A 220 -23.45 -6.64 20.56
N ILE A 221 -22.65 -6.43 19.53
CA ILE A 221 -21.41 -5.65 19.62
C ILE A 221 -21.60 -4.38 18.80
N PHE A 222 -21.37 -3.24 19.42
CA PHE A 222 -21.43 -1.95 18.75
C PHE A 222 -20.01 -1.39 18.55
N LEU A 223 -19.68 -1.01 17.32
CA LEU A 223 -18.47 -0.29 16.95
C LEU A 223 -18.88 1.05 16.32
N LEU A 224 -18.66 2.14 17.05
CA LEU A 224 -19.14 3.47 16.68
C LEU A 224 -17.97 4.36 16.29
N ALA A 225 -17.97 4.72 15.03
CA ALA A 225 -17.06 5.65 14.42
C ALA A 225 -17.81 6.50 13.39
N GLN A 226 -17.25 7.65 13.02
CA GLN A 226 -17.93 8.60 12.11
C GLN A 226 -19.37 8.90 12.58
N TRP A 227 -19.58 8.90 13.91
CA TRP A 227 -20.89 8.80 14.55
C TRP A 227 -21.44 10.15 15.00
N PHE A 228 -20.65 11.21 14.89
CA PHE A 228 -21.03 12.58 15.22
C PHE A 228 -20.73 13.52 14.05
N PRO A 229 -21.42 14.67 13.93
CA PRO A 229 -21.04 15.68 12.95
C PRO A 229 -19.65 16.26 13.24
N ARG A 230 -18.68 15.95 12.38
CA ARG A 230 -17.25 16.31 12.55
C ARG A 230 -16.92 17.58 11.79
N LEU A 231 -16.19 18.51 12.39
CA LEU A 231 -15.82 19.74 11.69
C LEU A 231 -14.83 19.45 10.56
N THR A 232 -15.12 19.98 9.37
CA THR A 232 -14.27 19.88 8.19
C THR A 232 -12.98 20.69 8.39
N ALA A 233 -11.85 20.20 7.88
CA ALA A 233 -10.60 20.96 7.94
C ALA A 233 -10.67 22.22 7.06
N TYR A 234 -10.03 23.29 7.53
CA TYR A 234 -9.78 24.50 6.73
C TYR A 234 -8.28 24.65 6.57
N THR A 235 -7.77 24.53 5.34
CA THR A 235 -6.34 24.34 5.07
C THR A 235 -5.75 25.48 4.26
N ASP A 236 -4.42 25.57 4.29
CA ASP A 236 -3.62 26.53 3.53
C ASP A 236 -3.50 26.18 2.03
N TYR A 237 -3.77 24.93 1.65
CA TYR A 237 -3.66 24.44 0.26
C TYR A 237 -5.01 24.34 -0.49
N GLU A 238 -6.13 24.13 0.20
CA GLU A 238 -7.45 24.00 -0.47
C GLU A 238 -8.61 24.74 0.20
N ALA A 239 -8.36 25.52 1.27
CA ALA A 239 -9.41 26.12 2.08
C ALA A 239 -10.31 25.03 2.70
N TRP A 240 -11.61 24.98 2.42
CA TRP A 240 -12.49 23.97 3.02
C TRP A 240 -12.41 22.62 2.30
N THR A 241 -12.15 21.55 3.05
CA THR A 241 -12.08 20.17 2.54
C THR A 241 -13.47 19.52 2.36
N ASN A 242 -14.37 20.20 1.63
CA ASN A 242 -15.82 19.94 1.67
C ASN A 242 -16.37 19.03 0.55
N LYS A 243 -15.57 18.08 0.07
CA LYS A 243 -16.02 17.07 -0.90
C LYS A 243 -17.01 16.10 -0.23
N ALA A 244 -18.07 15.74 -0.94
CA ALA A 244 -18.99 14.69 -0.49
C ALA A 244 -18.24 13.36 -0.27
N PHE A 245 -18.66 12.59 0.73
CA PHE A 245 -18.09 11.29 1.06
C PHE A 245 -18.81 10.21 0.25
N LEU A 246 -18.03 9.48 -0.55
CA LEU A 246 -18.53 8.43 -1.45
C LEU A 246 -18.15 7.02 -1.01
N GLY A 247 -17.42 6.89 0.10
CA GLY A 247 -17.10 5.60 0.74
C GLY A 247 -15.69 5.07 0.52
N SER A 248 -14.89 5.61 -0.41
CA SER A 248 -13.53 5.08 -0.69
C SER A 248 -12.43 5.74 0.12
N GLY A 249 -12.21 7.06 0.02
CA GLY A 249 -11.24 7.76 0.90
C GLY A 249 -11.90 8.21 2.19
N GLU A 250 -11.28 7.98 3.36
CA GLU A 250 -11.87 8.28 4.67
C GLU A 250 -12.07 9.79 4.91
N PHE A 251 -11.12 10.50 5.51
CA PHE A 251 -11.34 11.88 5.96
C PHE A 251 -10.04 12.62 6.31
N THR A 252 -10.12 13.95 6.35
CA THR A 252 -9.12 14.83 6.98
C THR A 252 -9.82 15.76 7.98
N LEU A 253 -9.30 15.81 9.21
CA LEU A 253 -9.95 16.48 10.35
C LEU A 253 -8.95 17.35 11.11
N GLU A 254 -9.45 18.29 11.90
CA GLU A 254 -8.63 19.14 12.76
C GLU A 254 -8.35 18.48 14.11
N PHE A 255 -7.23 18.83 14.72
CA PHE A 255 -6.90 18.37 16.07
C PHE A 255 -7.65 19.17 17.14
N GLY A 256 -8.04 18.50 18.22
CA GLY A 256 -8.49 19.14 19.43
C GLY A 256 -8.71 18.17 20.59
N ASP A 257 -9.32 18.71 21.64
CA ASP A 257 -9.60 18.01 22.88
C ASP A 257 -11.05 17.54 22.90
N TYR A 258 -11.28 16.35 23.43
CA TYR A 258 -12.60 15.72 23.52
C TYR A 258 -12.92 15.40 24.98
N ASP A 259 -14.10 15.81 25.45
CA ASP A 259 -14.74 15.35 26.68
C ASP A 259 -16.05 14.66 26.30
N VAL A 260 -16.10 13.33 26.47
CA VAL A 260 -17.21 12.52 25.95
C VAL A 260 -17.82 11.68 27.06
N GLU A 261 -19.12 11.90 27.30
CA GLU A 261 -19.96 11.09 28.18
C GLU A 261 -20.77 10.10 27.34
N ILE A 262 -20.58 8.80 27.60
CA ILE A 262 -21.20 7.70 26.86
C ILE A 262 -22.10 6.92 27.81
N THR A 263 -23.42 7.06 27.66
CA THR A 263 -24.42 6.30 28.41
C THR A 263 -24.82 5.04 27.64
N VAL A 264 -24.60 3.89 28.27
CA VAL A 264 -24.84 2.53 27.73
C VAL A 264 -25.53 1.65 28.78
N PRO A 265 -26.08 0.47 28.42
CA PRO A 265 -26.55 -0.51 29.39
C PRO A 265 -25.49 -0.82 30.46
N ALA A 266 -25.92 -1.01 31.72
CA ALA A 266 -25.04 -1.09 32.87
C ALA A 266 -24.12 -2.34 32.90
N ASP A 267 -24.41 -3.33 32.08
CA ASP A 267 -23.66 -4.58 31.88
C ASP A 267 -22.65 -4.49 30.72
N HIS A 268 -22.60 -3.38 29.98
CA HIS A 268 -21.62 -3.16 28.92
C HIS A 268 -20.25 -2.75 29.48
N ILE A 269 -19.20 -3.25 28.80
CA ILE A 269 -17.85 -2.70 28.88
C ILE A 269 -17.64 -1.77 27.69
N VAL A 270 -17.02 -0.61 27.93
CA VAL A 270 -16.78 0.40 26.90
C VAL A 270 -15.28 0.58 26.67
N SER A 271 -14.87 0.53 25.41
CA SER A 271 -13.55 0.95 24.92
C SER A 271 -13.75 2.21 24.10
N ALA A 272 -12.88 3.21 24.24
CA ALA A 272 -13.01 4.46 23.51
C ALA A 272 -11.65 5.15 23.30
N THR A 273 -11.59 6.03 22.31
CA THR A 273 -10.54 7.05 22.21
C THR A 273 -10.39 7.79 23.55
N GLY A 274 -9.16 7.98 24.02
CA GLY A 274 -8.86 8.74 25.24
C GLY A 274 -8.58 7.89 26.48
N GLU A 275 -8.49 8.59 27.61
CA GLU A 275 -8.33 8.02 28.94
C GLU A 275 -9.68 8.01 29.69
N LEU A 276 -9.96 6.90 30.37
CA LEU A 276 -11.16 6.74 31.21
C LEU A 276 -11.04 7.63 32.47
N ASP A 277 -11.90 8.64 32.58
CA ASP A 277 -11.85 9.67 33.64
C ASP A 277 -12.63 9.26 34.91
N ASN A 278 -13.60 8.34 34.79
CA ASN A 278 -14.47 7.92 35.91
C ASN A 278 -14.42 6.41 36.26
N PRO A 279 -13.25 5.74 36.30
CA PRO A 279 -13.16 4.29 36.51
C PRO A 279 -13.77 3.84 37.84
N LYS A 280 -13.88 4.74 38.83
CA LYS A 280 -14.47 4.39 40.13
C LYS A 280 -15.99 4.13 40.07
N GLN A 281 -16.67 4.69 39.08
CA GLN A 281 -18.12 4.61 38.92
C GLN A 281 -18.53 3.44 38.02
N VAL A 282 -17.69 3.10 37.03
CA VAL A 282 -18.04 2.11 36.01
C VAL A 282 -17.35 0.75 36.19
N LEU A 283 -16.18 0.70 36.85
CA LEU A 283 -15.46 -0.55 37.11
C LEU A 283 -15.60 -1.02 38.55
N SER A 284 -15.67 -2.34 38.72
CA SER A 284 -15.59 -3.00 40.03
C SER A 284 -14.23 -2.77 40.68
N LYS A 285 -14.15 -2.93 42.01
CA LYS A 285 -12.86 -2.82 42.72
C LYS A 285 -11.83 -3.81 42.16
N THR A 286 -12.22 -5.05 41.93
CA THR A 286 -11.37 -6.12 41.39
C THR A 286 -10.83 -5.77 40.00
N GLN A 287 -11.68 -5.24 39.10
CA GLN A 287 -11.27 -4.79 37.77
C GLN A 287 -10.23 -3.65 37.87
N ARG A 288 -10.46 -2.66 38.75
CA ARG A 288 -9.50 -1.57 38.97
C ARG A 288 -8.15 -2.07 39.52
N ASP A 289 -8.16 -3.04 40.43
CA ASP A 289 -6.94 -3.63 40.99
C ASP A 289 -6.13 -4.38 39.90
N ARG A 290 -6.81 -5.13 39.02
CA ARG A 290 -6.20 -5.80 37.85
C ARG A 290 -5.65 -4.80 36.82
N LEU A 291 -6.38 -3.71 36.54
CA LEU A 291 -5.90 -2.65 35.67
C LEU A 291 -4.65 -1.96 36.23
N ALA A 292 -4.58 -1.75 37.54
CA ALA A 292 -3.37 -1.25 38.20
C ALA A 292 -2.20 -2.24 38.11
N GLN A 293 -2.47 -3.55 38.27
CA GLN A 293 -1.47 -4.62 38.10
C GLN A 293 -0.93 -4.66 36.66
N ALA A 294 -1.78 -4.45 35.65
CA ALA A 294 -1.42 -4.50 34.24
C ALA A 294 -0.29 -3.51 33.88
N LYS A 295 -0.19 -2.37 34.58
CA LYS A 295 0.81 -1.30 34.33
C LYS A 295 2.26 -1.77 34.38
N THR A 296 2.54 -2.81 35.17
CA THR A 296 3.91 -3.34 35.37
C THR A 296 4.01 -4.84 35.07
N ALA A 297 2.94 -5.44 34.54
CA ALA A 297 2.89 -6.87 34.27
C ALA A 297 3.77 -7.24 33.07
N LYS A 298 4.44 -8.40 33.16
CA LYS A 298 5.24 -8.93 32.04
C LYS A 298 4.39 -9.51 30.91
N ARG A 299 3.13 -9.86 31.21
CA ARG A 299 2.15 -10.44 30.27
C ARG A 299 0.81 -9.75 30.45
N PRO A 300 -0.06 -9.76 29.42
CA PRO A 300 -1.40 -9.20 29.53
C PRO A 300 -2.16 -9.72 30.74
N VAL A 301 -2.83 -8.82 31.45
CA VAL A 301 -3.69 -9.11 32.60
C VAL A 301 -5.13 -8.88 32.16
N PHE A 302 -5.99 -9.89 32.31
CA PHE A 302 -7.43 -9.74 32.11
C PHE A 302 -8.01 -8.84 33.20
N VAL A 303 -8.44 -7.64 32.82
CA VAL A 303 -9.18 -6.70 33.65
C VAL A 303 -10.60 -7.22 33.84
N VAL A 304 -11.27 -7.56 32.73
CA VAL A 304 -12.54 -8.29 32.69
C VAL A 304 -12.24 -9.69 32.16
N THR A 305 -12.54 -10.73 32.96
CA THR A 305 -12.26 -12.11 32.57
C THR A 305 -13.32 -12.67 31.64
N GLU A 306 -13.02 -13.80 31.01
CA GLU A 306 -13.99 -14.54 30.19
C GLU A 306 -15.22 -14.96 31.00
N GLU A 307 -15.05 -15.37 32.25
CA GLU A 307 -16.16 -15.74 33.12
C GLU A 307 -17.07 -14.55 33.45
N GLU A 308 -16.49 -13.37 33.67
CA GLU A 308 -17.25 -12.13 33.90
C GLU A 308 -18.03 -11.71 32.64
N ALA A 309 -17.40 -11.77 31.46
CA ALA A 309 -18.07 -11.49 30.19
C ALA A 309 -19.22 -12.47 29.91
N LEU A 310 -18.99 -13.78 30.14
CA LEU A 310 -20.01 -14.82 29.99
C LEU A 310 -21.18 -14.66 30.96
N GLU A 311 -20.96 -14.12 32.15
CA GLU A 311 -22.04 -13.83 33.09
C GLU A 311 -22.87 -12.63 32.62
N ASN A 312 -22.22 -11.56 32.14
CA ASN A 312 -22.90 -10.38 31.61
C ASN A 312 -23.82 -10.75 30.42
N GLU A 313 -23.38 -11.64 29.53
CA GLU A 313 -24.12 -12.07 28.33
C GLU A 313 -25.47 -12.80 28.61
N LYS A 314 -25.78 -13.21 29.84
CA LYS A 314 -26.92 -14.11 30.12
C LYS A 314 -28.27 -13.40 30.30
N ALA A 315 -28.30 -12.24 30.93
CA ALA A 315 -29.55 -11.68 31.48
C ALA A 315 -29.95 -10.31 30.90
N GLY A 316 -28.98 -9.55 30.36
CA GLY A 316 -29.21 -8.15 29.98
C GLY A 316 -29.57 -7.26 31.18
N THR A 317 -29.74 -5.95 30.94
CA THR A 317 -30.22 -5.01 31.96
C THR A 317 -30.93 -3.81 31.32
N ASP A 318 -31.90 -3.24 32.04
CA ASP A 318 -32.52 -1.95 31.69
C ASP A 318 -31.84 -0.77 32.43
N ASP A 319 -30.95 -1.06 33.40
CA ASP A 319 -30.13 -0.04 34.06
C ASP A 319 -29.05 0.48 33.11
N THR A 320 -28.58 1.71 33.32
CA THR A 320 -27.53 2.33 32.52
C THR A 320 -26.34 2.78 33.34
N LYS A 321 -25.18 2.94 32.68
CA LYS A 321 -23.98 3.55 33.22
C LYS A 321 -23.42 4.57 32.22
N THR A 322 -22.89 5.66 32.75
CA THR A 322 -22.19 6.68 31.96
C THR A 322 -20.68 6.52 32.13
N TRP A 323 -20.00 6.23 31.03
CA TRP A 323 -18.54 6.21 30.94
C TRP A 323 -18.05 7.57 30.45
N ARG A 324 -16.98 8.10 31.05
CA ARG A 324 -16.43 9.41 30.70
C ARG A 324 -15.02 9.27 30.18
N PHE A 325 -14.76 9.78 29.00
CA PHE A 325 -13.45 9.72 28.36
C PHE A 325 -12.95 11.11 28.00
N LYS A 326 -11.64 11.31 28.21
CA LYS A 326 -10.94 12.53 27.80
C LYS A 326 -9.83 12.19 26.83
N ALA A 327 -9.82 12.85 25.68
CA ALA A 327 -8.74 12.77 24.72
C ALA A 327 -8.18 14.16 24.47
N LYS A 328 -6.85 14.27 24.33
CA LYS A 328 -6.18 15.55 24.09
C LYS A 328 -5.48 15.52 22.75
N ASN A 329 -5.64 16.60 22.00
CA ASN A 329 -4.97 16.81 20.72
C ASN A 329 -5.09 15.61 19.76
N VAL A 330 -6.30 15.07 19.61
CA VAL A 330 -6.66 14.00 18.66
C VAL A 330 -7.52 14.56 17.53
N ARG A 331 -7.56 13.89 16.39
CA ARG A 331 -8.32 14.33 15.20
C ARG A 331 -9.74 13.77 15.11
N ASP A 332 -10.04 12.69 15.83
CA ASP A 332 -11.35 12.02 15.81
C ASP A 332 -11.59 11.25 17.13
N PHE A 333 -12.81 10.74 17.31
CA PHE A 333 -13.22 9.98 18.48
C PHE A 333 -14.11 8.79 18.09
N ALA A 334 -13.67 7.58 18.42
CA ALA A 334 -14.43 6.34 18.24
C ALA A 334 -14.59 5.58 19.56
N TRP A 335 -15.59 4.72 19.63
CA TRP A 335 -15.84 3.89 20.79
C TRP A 335 -16.55 2.59 20.42
N ALA A 336 -16.45 1.61 21.32
CA ALA A 336 -17.08 0.32 21.20
C ALA A 336 -17.75 -0.05 22.51
N SER A 337 -18.87 -0.78 22.43
CA SER A 337 -19.62 -1.18 23.62
C SER A 337 -20.28 -2.54 23.43
N SER A 338 -20.11 -3.41 24.41
CA SER A 338 -20.82 -4.68 24.48
C SER A 338 -20.71 -5.30 25.86
N ARG A 339 -21.72 -6.09 26.23
CA ARG A 339 -21.62 -7.02 27.37
C ARG A 339 -20.75 -8.25 27.08
N LYS A 340 -20.47 -8.54 25.80
CA LYS A 340 -19.65 -9.68 25.37
C LYS A 340 -18.15 -9.49 25.60
N PHE A 341 -17.70 -8.26 25.87
CA PHE A 341 -16.27 -7.97 25.93
C PHE A 341 -15.60 -8.51 27.19
N MET A 342 -14.63 -9.39 26.99
CA MET A 342 -13.49 -9.51 27.89
C MET A 342 -12.46 -8.45 27.53
N TRP A 343 -11.64 -8.07 28.52
CA TRP A 343 -10.68 -6.96 28.39
C TRP A 343 -9.36 -7.37 29.01
N ASP A 344 -8.29 -7.41 28.22
CA ASP A 344 -6.92 -7.54 28.72
C ASP A 344 -6.11 -6.25 28.51
N ALA A 345 -5.11 -6.06 29.38
CA ALA A 345 -4.24 -4.88 29.34
C ALA A 345 -2.80 -5.22 29.75
N LYS A 346 -1.85 -4.46 29.20
CA LYS A 346 -0.42 -4.51 29.57
C LYS A 346 0.19 -3.11 29.44
N GLY A 347 0.93 -2.69 30.44
CA GLY A 347 1.71 -1.44 30.40
C GLY A 347 2.96 -1.61 29.55
N TYR A 348 3.11 -0.76 28.53
CA TYR A 348 4.32 -0.62 27.72
C TYR A 348 5.13 0.58 28.22
N GLN A 349 6.31 0.28 28.77
CA GLN A 349 7.24 1.27 29.31
C GLN A 349 8.17 1.75 28.19
N GLN A 350 7.66 2.58 27.29
CA GLN A 350 8.42 3.05 26.13
C GLN A 350 9.56 4.01 26.51
N GLY A 351 9.44 4.68 27.65
CA GLY A 351 10.35 5.77 28.04
C GLY A 351 9.98 7.10 27.39
N GLY A 352 10.94 8.01 27.28
CA GLY A 352 10.69 9.37 26.78
C GLY A 352 10.01 10.30 27.80
N ASP A 353 9.89 11.57 27.44
CA ASP A 353 9.49 12.65 28.35
C ASP A 353 7.98 12.97 28.30
N GLU A 354 7.30 12.73 27.16
CA GLU A 354 5.90 13.08 26.96
C GLU A 354 4.93 12.04 27.58
N GLN A 355 5.12 10.76 27.25
CA GLN A 355 4.22 9.67 27.67
C GLN A 355 5.02 8.40 28.00
N PRO A 356 5.69 8.31 29.15
CA PRO A 356 6.60 7.19 29.45
C PRO A 356 5.95 5.81 29.54
N LEU A 357 4.65 5.76 29.83
CA LEU A 357 3.86 4.55 29.96
C LEU A 357 2.63 4.63 29.07
N VAL A 358 2.48 3.67 28.15
CA VAL A 358 1.26 3.48 27.35
C VAL A 358 0.56 2.21 27.82
N MET A 359 -0.75 2.27 28.02
CA MET A 359 -1.55 1.07 28.28
C MET A 359 -2.00 0.46 26.95
N ALA A 360 -1.35 -0.64 26.55
CA ALA A 360 -1.82 -1.48 25.45
C ALA A 360 -2.97 -2.36 25.93
N MET A 361 -4.08 -2.40 25.20
CA MET A 361 -5.29 -3.11 25.61
C MET A 361 -5.97 -3.82 24.45
N SER A 362 -6.68 -4.90 24.75
CA SER A 362 -7.59 -5.54 23.79
C SER A 362 -8.95 -5.82 24.39
N PHE A 363 -10.00 -5.58 23.61
CA PHE A 363 -11.41 -5.83 23.97
C PHE A 363 -12.01 -6.78 22.94
N PHE A 364 -12.47 -7.95 23.36
CA PHE A 364 -12.95 -8.96 22.40
C PHE A 364 -13.96 -9.90 23.05
N PRO A 365 -14.84 -10.55 22.27
CA PRO A 365 -15.72 -11.57 22.80
C PRO A 365 -15.03 -12.93 22.85
N LYS A 366 -15.65 -13.94 23.47
CA LYS A 366 -15.13 -15.32 23.51
C LYS A 366 -14.81 -15.90 22.13
N GLU A 367 -15.45 -15.38 21.08
CA GLU A 367 -15.19 -15.74 19.69
C GLU A 367 -13.76 -15.42 19.23
N GLY A 368 -13.09 -14.45 19.84
CA GLY A 368 -11.66 -14.17 19.59
C GLY A 368 -10.74 -15.31 20.04
N GLY A 369 -11.19 -16.13 21.00
CA GLY A 369 -10.51 -17.36 21.44
C GLY A 369 -9.02 -17.19 21.77
N ASP A 370 -8.28 -18.28 21.63
CA ASP A 370 -6.82 -18.30 21.88
C ASP A 370 -6.01 -17.40 20.94
N LEU A 371 -6.57 -17.05 19.79
CA LEU A 371 -5.91 -16.20 18.80
C LEU A 371 -5.72 -14.79 19.38
N TRP A 372 -6.80 -14.18 19.88
CA TRP A 372 -6.77 -12.85 20.48
C TRP A 372 -5.99 -12.81 21.79
N LYS A 373 -6.28 -13.77 22.70
CA LYS A 373 -5.63 -13.87 24.02
C LYS A 373 -4.10 -13.94 23.96
N LYS A 374 -3.54 -14.47 22.86
CA LYS A 374 -2.09 -14.65 22.71
C LYS A 374 -1.41 -13.48 22.01
N TYR A 375 -2.07 -12.89 21.01
CA TYR A 375 -1.38 -12.06 20.04
C TYR A 375 -1.84 -10.60 20.01
N SER A 376 -3.09 -10.27 20.31
CA SER A 376 -3.62 -8.92 20.06
C SER A 376 -2.85 -7.84 20.86
N THR A 377 -2.84 -7.91 22.19
CA THR A 377 -2.15 -6.90 23.02
C THR A 377 -0.63 -6.91 22.85
N GLU A 378 -0.02 -8.05 22.50
CA GLU A 378 1.42 -8.10 22.19
C GLU A 378 1.72 -7.46 20.82
N ALA A 379 0.83 -7.59 19.83
CA ALA A 379 0.95 -6.91 18.54
C ALA A 379 0.83 -5.39 18.68
N VAL A 380 -0.08 -4.89 19.54
CA VAL A 380 -0.18 -3.45 19.87
C VAL A 380 1.17 -2.92 20.37
N ILE A 381 1.82 -3.64 21.29
CA ILE A 381 3.13 -3.24 21.86
C ILE A 381 4.23 -3.29 20.80
N HIS A 382 4.31 -4.40 20.05
CA HIS A 382 5.28 -4.57 18.98
C HIS A 382 5.21 -3.45 17.93
N THR A 383 3.99 -3.02 17.61
CA THR A 383 3.77 -1.89 16.69
C THR A 383 4.39 -0.61 17.23
N MET A 384 4.13 -0.27 18.49
CA MET A 384 4.74 0.92 19.11
C MET A 384 6.27 0.83 19.16
N GLU A 385 6.83 -0.35 19.46
CA GLU A 385 8.29 -0.59 19.46
C GLU A 385 8.92 -0.35 18.09
N VAL A 386 8.28 -0.79 17.01
CA VAL A 386 8.80 -0.62 15.65
C VAL A 386 8.60 0.81 15.16
N TYR A 387 7.37 1.31 15.20
CA TYR A 387 6.99 2.59 14.60
C TYR A 387 7.72 3.77 15.25
N SER A 388 7.93 3.74 16.57
CA SER A 388 8.64 4.81 17.28
C SER A 388 10.08 4.99 16.79
N ARG A 389 10.74 3.93 16.30
CA ARG A 389 12.11 4.03 15.77
C ARG A 389 12.18 4.87 14.51
N PHE A 390 11.14 4.78 13.67
CA PHE A 390 11.02 5.48 12.39
C PHE A 390 10.28 6.82 12.50
N SER A 391 9.79 7.19 13.67
CA SER A 391 8.98 8.41 13.84
C SER A 391 9.28 9.14 15.15
N PHE A 392 8.40 9.02 16.13
CA PHE A 392 8.46 9.62 17.45
C PHE A 392 7.86 8.65 18.47
N ASP A 393 8.09 8.85 19.76
CA ASP A 393 7.45 8.01 20.79
C ASP A 393 5.93 8.21 20.78
N TYR A 394 5.18 7.13 21.04
CA TYR A 394 3.71 7.14 21.03
C TYR A 394 3.16 8.12 22.07
N PRO A 395 2.47 9.21 21.68
CA PRO A 395 2.23 10.32 22.60
C PRO A 395 0.94 10.21 23.41
N TYR A 396 0.19 9.12 23.29
CA TYR A 396 -1.11 8.96 23.95
C TYR A 396 -1.10 7.91 25.07
N PRO A 397 -1.98 8.01 26.09
CA PRO A 397 -1.94 7.13 27.26
C PRO A 397 -2.42 5.70 27.00
N THR A 398 -3.18 5.46 25.93
CA THR A 398 -3.77 4.16 25.61
C THR A 398 -3.59 3.83 24.12
N ALA A 399 -3.49 2.53 23.81
CA ALA A 399 -3.54 1.98 22.47
C ALA A 399 -4.38 0.70 22.51
N GLN A 400 -5.47 0.64 21.75
CA GLN A 400 -6.52 -0.35 21.94
C GLN A 400 -6.85 -1.09 20.64
N SER A 401 -6.98 -2.40 20.72
CA SER A 401 -7.49 -3.27 19.65
C SER A 401 -8.84 -3.86 20.07
N VAL A 402 -9.88 -3.67 19.26
CA VAL A 402 -11.24 -4.09 19.59
C VAL A 402 -11.77 -5.04 18.54
N ASN A 403 -12.26 -6.20 18.96
CA ASN A 403 -12.91 -7.15 18.07
C ASN A 403 -14.40 -6.82 17.90
N GLY A 404 -14.86 -6.76 16.66
CA GLY A 404 -16.28 -6.61 16.34
C GLY A 404 -16.54 -6.96 14.87
N PRO A 405 -17.65 -6.47 14.28
CA PRO A 405 -17.98 -6.72 12.87
C PRO A 405 -16.95 -6.12 11.89
N VAL A 406 -16.39 -4.96 12.22
CA VAL A 406 -15.40 -4.28 11.38
C VAL A 406 -14.03 -4.96 11.51
N GLY A 407 -13.48 -5.41 10.39
CA GLY A 407 -12.29 -6.28 10.34
C GLY A 407 -10.94 -5.58 10.38
N GLY A 408 -10.89 -4.28 10.13
CA GLY A 408 -9.70 -3.40 10.12
C GLY A 408 -10.16 -1.97 9.90
N MET A 409 -9.95 -1.09 10.88
CA MET A 409 -10.29 0.33 10.86
C MET A 409 -9.57 1.06 11.99
N GLU A 410 -9.04 2.24 11.68
CA GLU A 410 -8.20 3.04 12.56
C GLU A 410 -8.92 4.28 13.14
N TYR A 411 -8.71 4.53 14.42
CA TYR A 411 -9.08 5.81 15.06
C TYR A 411 -8.05 6.15 16.14
N PRO A 412 -7.98 7.40 16.63
CA PRO A 412 -7.01 7.76 17.66
C PRO A 412 -7.18 6.88 18.91
N MET A 413 -6.10 6.20 19.32
CA MET A 413 -6.03 5.28 20.48
C MET A 413 -6.89 4.01 20.42
N ILE A 414 -7.76 3.82 19.41
CA ILE A 414 -8.69 2.69 19.31
C ILE A 414 -8.79 2.21 17.87
N THR A 415 -8.74 0.89 17.68
CA THR A 415 -8.77 0.26 16.37
C THR A 415 -9.76 -0.90 16.38
N PHE A 416 -10.45 -1.12 15.26
CA PHE A 416 -11.38 -2.24 15.10
C PHE A 416 -10.71 -3.33 14.25
N ASN A 417 -10.65 -4.56 14.78
CA ASN A 417 -9.85 -5.63 14.18
C ASN A 417 -10.62 -6.96 14.13
N GLY A 418 -10.34 -7.74 13.08
CA GLY A 418 -10.66 -9.16 12.98
C GLY A 418 -9.40 -10.04 13.04
N PRO A 419 -9.51 -11.36 12.79
CA PRO A 419 -10.72 -12.14 12.62
C PRO A 419 -11.14 -12.81 13.95
N ARG A 420 -12.22 -13.57 13.94
CA ARG A 420 -12.59 -14.48 15.04
C ARG A 420 -12.14 -15.91 14.75
N THR A 421 -12.04 -16.72 15.80
CA THR A 421 -11.73 -18.15 15.68
C THR A 421 -12.96 -18.95 15.26
N LYS A 422 -12.73 -20.08 14.59
CA LYS A 422 -13.78 -21.00 14.17
C LYS A 422 -14.15 -21.98 15.28
N LEU A 423 -15.43 -22.02 15.65
CA LEU A 423 -15.98 -23.03 16.55
C LEU A 423 -16.15 -24.36 15.80
N GLN A 424 -15.69 -25.45 16.40
CA GLN A 424 -15.81 -26.82 15.91
C GLN A 424 -16.97 -27.55 16.60
N ASP A 425 -17.41 -28.68 16.02
CA ASP A 425 -18.53 -29.47 16.54
C ASP A 425 -18.28 -30.06 17.94
N ASP A 426 -17.01 -30.27 18.31
CA ASP A 426 -16.60 -30.72 19.64
C ASP A 426 -16.53 -29.60 20.70
N GLY A 427 -16.90 -28.37 20.32
CA GLY A 427 -16.86 -27.19 21.17
C GLY A 427 -15.50 -26.48 21.23
N SER A 428 -14.45 -27.02 20.60
CA SER A 428 -13.15 -26.36 20.52
C SER A 428 -13.15 -25.20 19.51
N ARG A 429 -12.22 -24.24 19.70
CA ARG A 429 -12.00 -23.13 18.75
C ARG A 429 -10.64 -23.25 18.10
N THR A 430 -10.60 -23.16 16.77
CA THR A 430 -9.35 -23.25 15.98
C THR A 430 -9.19 -22.07 15.04
N TYR A 431 -7.97 -21.87 14.54
CA TYR A 431 -7.63 -20.87 13.53
C TYR A 431 -6.47 -21.37 12.67
N SER A 432 -6.42 -20.90 11.43
CA SER A 432 -5.44 -21.18 10.40
C SER A 432 -4.24 -20.23 10.48
N LEU A 433 -3.17 -20.53 9.74
CA LEU A 433 -2.05 -19.61 9.58
C LEU A 433 -2.49 -18.28 8.94
N ALA A 434 -3.47 -18.31 8.02
CA ALA A 434 -4.00 -17.12 7.39
C ALA A 434 -4.72 -16.21 8.41
N GLU A 435 -5.57 -16.78 9.28
CA GLU A 435 -6.22 -16.03 10.36
C GLU A 435 -5.22 -15.50 11.39
N LYS A 436 -4.16 -16.27 11.70
CA LYS A 436 -3.05 -15.80 12.55
C LYS A 436 -2.33 -14.62 11.93
N ARG A 437 -1.93 -14.74 10.66
CA ARG A 437 -1.28 -13.66 9.90
C ARG A 437 -2.18 -12.44 9.83
N PHE A 438 -3.47 -12.62 9.56
CA PHE A 438 -4.43 -11.54 9.46
C PHE A 438 -4.58 -10.80 10.79
N LEU A 439 -4.82 -11.48 11.94
CA LEU A 439 -4.94 -10.78 13.23
C LEU A 439 -3.68 -9.95 13.55
N ILE A 440 -2.51 -10.58 13.44
CA ILE A 440 -1.26 -9.91 13.83
C ILE A 440 -0.99 -8.75 12.88
N GLY A 441 -1.16 -8.97 11.57
CA GLY A 441 -0.95 -7.94 10.56
C GLY A 441 -1.92 -6.78 10.69
N VAL A 442 -3.22 -7.04 10.85
CA VAL A 442 -4.23 -5.97 10.96
C VAL A 442 -4.06 -5.17 12.25
N VAL A 443 -3.81 -5.82 13.40
CA VAL A 443 -3.53 -5.07 14.64
C VAL A 443 -2.27 -4.20 14.50
N ILE A 444 -1.24 -4.68 13.81
CA ILE A 444 -0.05 -3.86 13.50
C ILE A 444 -0.42 -2.68 12.59
N HIS A 445 -1.16 -2.93 11.52
CA HIS A 445 -1.59 -1.93 10.57
C HIS A 445 -2.43 -0.84 11.24
N GLU A 446 -3.53 -1.22 11.91
CA GLU A 446 -4.46 -0.25 12.50
C GLU A 446 -3.83 0.54 13.66
N VAL A 447 -3.00 -0.10 14.50
CA VAL A 447 -2.27 0.63 15.56
C VAL A 447 -1.19 1.53 14.94
N GLY A 448 -0.60 1.10 13.82
CA GLY A 448 0.34 1.87 13.04
C GLY A 448 -0.28 3.17 12.51
N HIS A 449 -1.56 3.12 12.15
CA HIS A 449 -2.28 4.31 11.72
C HIS A 449 -2.38 5.41 12.77
N ILE A 450 -2.18 5.08 14.05
CA ILE A 450 -2.13 6.10 15.10
C ILE A 450 -0.97 7.09 14.85
N TYR A 451 0.13 6.64 14.23
CA TYR A 451 1.20 7.52 13.75
C TYR A 451 0.82 8.18 12.43
N PHE A 452 0.38 7.39 11.44
CA PHE A 452 0.05 7.82 10.08
C PHE A 452 -1.34 7.29 9.67
N PRO A 453 -2.44 8.05 9.75
CA PRO A 453 -2.44 9.50 9.70
C PRO A 453 -2.89 10.17 11.02
N MET A 454 -3.07 9.44 12.12
CA MET A 454 -3.76 10.05 13.28
C MET A 454 -2.96 11.16 13.96
N ILE A 455 -1.63 11.14 13.85
CA ILE A 455 -0.75 12.20 14.37
C ILE A 455 -0.08 12.97 13.23
N VAL A 456 0.42 12.29 12.20
CA VAL A 456 0.88 12.89 10.94
C VAL A 456 -0.32 12.97 10.00
N ASN A 457 -1.08 14.05 10.10
CA ASN A 457 -2.47 14.18 9.65
C ASN A 457 -2.59 14.45 8.14
N SER A 458 -2.28 13.46 7.31
CA SER A 458 -2.47 13.53 5.86
C SER A 458 -3.93 13.69 5.44
N ASP A 459 -4.12 14.13 4.18
CA ASP A 459 -5.42 14.29 3.56
C ASP A 459 -5.72 13.10 2.64
N GLU A 460 -6.22 12.06 3.25
CA GLU A 460 -6.51 10.81 2.59
C GLU A 460 -7.57 10.94 1.49
N ARG A 461 -8.53 11.87 1.62
CA ARG A 461 -9.56 12.15 0.59
C ARG A 461 -8.90 12.58 -0.72
N GLN A 462 -7.67 13.09 -0.68
CA GLN A 462 -6.87 13.43 -1.85
C GLN A 462 -5.81 12.36 -2.15
N TRP A 463 -5.11 11.87 -1.13
CA TRP A 463 -3.90 11.06 -1.28
C TRP A 463 -3.89 9.87 -0.32
N THR A 464 -4.82 8.92 -0.50
CA THR A 464 -4.95 7.72 0.35
C THR A 464 -3.65 6.97 0.57
N TRP A 465 -2.73 6.96 -0.39
CA TRP A 465 -1.43 6.32 -0.23
C TRP A 465 -0.57 6.92 0.90
N MET A 466 -0.77 8.19 1.28
CA MET A 466 -0.03 8.77 2.40
C MET A 466 -0.42 8.14 3.73
N ASP A 467 -1.66 7.67 3.83
CA ASP A 467 -2.18 7.01 5.00
C ASP A 467 -1.80 5.53 4.90
N GLU A 468 -2.28 4.88 3.84
CA GLU A 468 -2.17 3.44 3.64
C GLU A 468 -0.78 2.97 3.23
N GLY A 469 -0.11 3.69 2.34
CA GLY A 469 1.18 3.29 1.78
C GLY A 469 2.35 3.55 2.73
N LEU A 470 2.33 4.67 3.48
CA LEU A 470 3.31 4.91 4.54
C LEU A 470 3.15 3.89 5.66
N ASN A 471 1.89 3.59 6.03
CA ASN A 471 1.59 2.60 7.05
C ASN A 471 1.95 1.18 6.61
N SER A 472 1.60 0.77 5.39
CA SER A 472 1.98 -0.53 4.80
C SER A 472 3.49 -0.72 4.59
N PHE A 473 4.26 0.37 4.52
CA PHE A 473 5.72 0.23 4.56
C PHE A 473 6.19 -0.21 5.96
N LEU A 474 5.71 0.46 7.02
CA LEU A 474 6.09 0.17 8.40
C LEU A 474 5.49 -1.14 8.93
N ASP A 475 4.25 -1.48 8.56
CA ASP A 475 3.64 -2.76 8.94
C ASP A 475 4.42 -3.95 8.36
N GLY A 476 5.01 -3.79 7.17
CA GLY A 476 5.84 -4.79 6.52
C GLY A 476 7.17 -4.96 7.24
N VAL A 477 7.76 -3.87 7.73
CA VAL A 477 8.94 -3.92 8.62
C VAL A 477 8.58 -4.64 9.92
N ALA A 478 7.48 -4.24 10.57
CA ALA A 478 7.03 -4.84 11.82
C ALA A 478 6.69 -6.33 11.66
N GLY A 479 6.00 -6.72 10.59
CA GLY A 479 5.68 -8.12 10.30
C GLY A 479 6.93 -8.98 10.14
N ARG A 480 7.92 -8.51 9.35
CA ARG A 480 9.20 -9.22 9.19
C ARG A 480 10.00 -9.35 10.48
N GLU A 481 9.93 -8.35 11.36
CA GLU A 481 10.54 -8.42 12.69
C GLU A 481 9.78 -9.34 13.67
N TRP A 482 8.46 -9.48 13.48
CA TRP A 482 7.63 -10.40 14.24
C TRP A 482 7.95 -11.86 13.91
N ASP A 483 7.91 -12.21 12.62
CA ASP A 483 8.29 -13.53 12.11
C ASP A 483 8.56 -13.45 10.59
N PRO A 484 9.82 -13.57 10.14
CA PRO A 484 10.16 -13.45 8.71
C PRO A 484 9.71 -14.67 7.88
N THR A 485 9.24 -15.75 8.51
CA THR A 485 8.75 -16.95 7.81
C THR A 485 7.27 -16.84 7.43
N ILE A 486 6.55 -15.86 7.98
CA ILE A 486 5.17 -15.56 7.59
C ILE A 486 5.19 -14.77 6.27
N PRO A 487 4.40 -15.17 5.25
CA PRO A 487 4.36 -14.45 3.98
C PRO A 487 3.53 -13.17 4.13
N TRP A 488 4.14 -12.04 4.50
CA TRP A 488 3.41 -10.79 4.78
C TRP A 488 2.79 -10.12 3.54
N GLY A 489 3.34 -10.32 2.34
CA GLY A 489 2.73 -9.85 1.08
C GLY A 489 3.07 -8.42 0.68
N VAL A 490 4.21 -7.89 1.15
CA VAL A 490 4.70 -6.52 0.92
C VAL A 490 6.12 -6.48 0.34
N GLU A 491 6.56 -7.58 -0.31
CA GLU A 491 7.83 -7.61 -1.02
C GLU A 491 7.69 -6.97 -2.41
N PRO A 492 8.76 -6.40 -3.01
CA PRO A 492 8.69 -5.83 -4.36
C PRO A 492 8.10 -6.79 -5.40
N ARG A 493 8.40 -8.09 -5.31
CA ARG A 493 7.81 -9.12 -6.19
C ARG A 493 6.29 -9.27 -6.08
N ASP A 494 5.70 -8.91 -4.94
CA ASP A 494 4.26 -9.11 -4.68
C ASP A 494 3.40 -8.10 -5.47
N VAL A 495 3.97 -6.98 -5.92
CA VAL A 495 3.27 -5.98 -6.75
C VAL A 495 3.46 -6.17 -8.26
N ALA A 496 4.38 -7.04 -8.70
CA ALA A 496 4.74 -7.18 -10.12
C ALA A 496 3.53 -7.47 -11.04
N ALA A 497 2.59 -8.32 -10.59
CA ALA A 497 1.37 -8.62 -11.36
C ALA A 497 0.46 -7.40 -11.53
N TYR A 498 0.33 -6.57 -10.49
CA TYR A 498 -0.44 -5.32 -10.56
C TYR A 498 0.25 -4.30 -11.46
N MET A 499 1.58 -4.15 -11.33
CA MET A 499 2.39 -3.24 -12.16
C MET A 499 2.30 -3.56 -13.66
N LYS A 500 2.10 -4.83 -14.01
CA LYS A 500 1.91 -5.30 -15.41
C LYS A 500 0.47 -5.12 -15.91
N SER A 501 -0.50 -4.93 -15.02
CA SER A 501 -1.93 -4.85 -15.37
C SER A 501 -2.24 -3.56 -16.14
N GLU A 502 -3.17 -3.63 -17.08
CA GLU A 502 -3.76 -2.42 -17.69
C GLU A 502 -4.82 -1.78 -16.77
N ASP A 503 -5.28 -2.52 -15.77
CA ASP A 503 -6.27 -2.10 -14.77
C ASP A 503 -5.54 -1.51 -13.55
N GLN A 504 -4.88 -0.38 -13.75
CA GLN A 504 -4.15 0.34 -12.70
C GLN A 504 -4.27 1.86 -12.88
N SER A 505 -3.89 2.59 -11.84
CA SER A 505 -3.85 4.05 -11.84
C SER A 505 -2.53 4.53 -11.20
N PRO A 506 -2.06 5.76 -11.48
CA PRO A 506 -0.95 6.36 -10.71
C PRO A 506 -1.29 6.39 -9.21
N ILE A 507 -0.28 6.29 -8.33
CA ILE A 507 -0.48 6.36 -6.87
C ILE A 507 -1.10 7.70 -6.45
N MET A 508 -0.80 8.78 -7.20
CA MET A 508 -1.35 10.11 -6.96
C MET A 508 -2.83 10.29 -7.39
N THR A 509 -3.52 9.21 -7.77
CA THR A 509 -4.94 9.26 -8.15
C THR A 509 -5.80 9.48 -6.91
N GLN A 510 -6.80 10.36 -7.02
CA GLN A 510 -7.73 10.62 -5.92
C GLN A 510 -8.56 9.37 -5.58
N SER A 511 -8.79 9.13 -4.29
CA SER A 511 -9.34 7.90 -3.71
C SER A 511 -10.61 7.37 -4.38
N ASP A 512 -11.58 8.24 -4.67
CA ASP A 512 -12.87 7.83 -5.26
C ASP A 512 -12.74 7.50 -6.77
N SER A 513 -11.58 7.75 -7.38
CA SER A 513 -11.29 7.47 -8.80
C SER A 513 -10.32 6.31 -9.02
N VAL A 514 -9.80 5.70 -7.96
CA VAL A 514 -8.85 4.58 -8.05
C VAL A 514 -9.57 3.31 -8.51
N LEU A 515 -9.05 2.65 -9.55
CA LEU A 515 -9.65 1.43 -10.10
C LEU A 515 -9.50 0.22 -9.16
N HIS A 516 -8.32 0.07 -8.56
CA HIS A 516 -7.97 -1.01 -7.62
C HIS A 516 -7.30 -0.43 -6.38
N LEU A 517 -8.11 -0.09 -5.37
CA LEU A 517 -7.63 0.64 -4.19
C LEU A 517 -6.53 -0.10 -3.43
N GLY A 518 -6.71 -1.39 -3.15
CA GLY A 518 -5.74 -2.18 -2.37
C GLY A 518 -4.30 -2.11 -2.92
N PRO A 519 -4.04 -2.50 -4.17
CA PRO A 519 -2.70 -2.40 -4.73
C PRO A 519 -2.20 -0.97 -4.90
N ASN A 520 -3.07 -0.02 -5.27
CA ASN A 520 -2.68 1.36 -5.55
C ASN A 520 -2.31 2.16 -4.29
N ALA A 521 -3.09 2.01 -3.22
CA ALA A 521 -2.93 2.76 -1.98
C ALA A 521 -2.02 2.06 -0.97
N TYR A 522 -1.93 0.73 -0.98
CA TYR A 522 -1.18 -0.04 0.02
C TYR A 522 0.11 -0.64 -0.57
N THR A 523 0.00 -1.68 -1.41
CA THR A 523 1.16 -2.53 -1.72
C THR A 523 2.15 -1.89 -2.69
N LYS A 524 1.70 -1.13 -3.70
CA LYS A 524 2.58 -0.39 -4.63
C LYS A 524 3.40 0.70 -3.93
N PRO A 525 2.82 1.62 -3.14
CA PRO A 525 3.61 2.60 -2.40
C PRO A 525 4.51 1.95 -1.33
N ALA A 526 4.05 0.92 -0.62
CA ALA A 526 4.89 0.19 0.32
C ALA A 526 6.10 -0.47 -0.36
N ALA A 527 5.89 -1.12 -1.50
CA ALA A 527 6.97 -1.69 -2.32
C ALA A 527 7.94 -0.59 -2.80
N ALA A 528 7.41 0.54 -3.27
CA ALA A 528 8.23 1.68 -3.69
C ALA A 528 9.12 2.18 -2.53
N LEU A 529 8.56 2.37 -1.34
CA LEU A 529 9.33 2.82 -0.17
C LEU A 529 10.35 1.78 0.29
N ASN A 530 10.02 0.49 0.22
CA ASN A 530 10.96 -0.59 0.52
C ASN A 530 12.13 -0.63 -0.49
N ILE A 531 11.85 -0.44 -1.78
CA ILE A 531 12.88 -0.30 -2.83
C ILE A 531 13.74 0.94 -2.56
N LEU A 532 13.11 2.06 -2.24
CA LEU A 532 13.81 3.30 -1.92
C LEU A 532 14.77 3.11 -0.74
N ARG A 533 14.33 2.39 0.30
CA ARG A 533 15.11 2.07 1.48
C ARG A 533 16.24 1.06 1.24
N GLU A 534 15.95 -0.07 0.62
CA GLU A 534 16.89 -1.20 0.56
C GLU A 534 17.79 -1.17 -0.68
N VAL A 535 17.36 -0.52 -1.77
CA VAL A 535 18.08 -0.52 -3.06
C VAL A 535 18.68 0.84 -3.41
N ILE A 536 17.98 1.94 -3.14
CA ILE A 536 18.36 3.27 -3.65
C ILE A 536 19.14 4.08 -2.61
N LEU A 537 18.56 4.33 -1.43
CA LEU A 537 19.16 5.17 -0.38
C LEU A 537 20.01 4.37 0.60
N GLY A 538 19.63 3.12 0.87
CA GLY A 538 20.11 2.40 2.04
C GLY A 538 19.38 2.83 3.32
N ARG A 539 19.42 1.95 4.34
CA ARG A 539 18.67 2.11 5.59
C ARG A 539 19.02 3.38 6.36
N GLU A 540 20.29 3.76 6.42
CA GLU A 540 20.72 4.93 7.21
C GLU A 540 20.10 6.23 6.71
N LEU A 541 20.20 6.50 5.41
CA LEU A 541 19.65 7.72 4.80
C LEU A 541 18.12 7.71 4.80
N PHE A 542 17.51 6.56 4.44
CA PHE A 542 16.06 6.44 4.43
C PHE A 542 15.46 6.60 5.82
N ASP A 543 15.96 5.86 6.81
CA ASP A 543 15.39 5.84 8.17
C ASP A 543 15.53 7.23 8.82
N PHE A 544 16.64 7.93 8.56
CA PHE A 544 16.82 9.31 8.99
C PHE A 544 15.79 10.25 8.34
N ALA A 545 15.67 10.21 7.01
CA ALA A 545 14.78 11.10 6.27
C ALA A 545 13.29 10.85 6.57
N PHE A 546 12.88 9.59 6.67
CA PHE A 546 11.52 9.20 7.02
C PHE A 546 11.16 9.65 8.44
N LYS A 547 12.10 9.50 9.39
CA LYS A 547 11.94 9.98 10.76
C LYS A 547 11.86 11.50 10.84
N GLU A 548 12.69 12.20 10.09
CA GLU A 548 12.67 13.65 10.00
C GLU A 548 11.32 14.17 9.46
N TYR A 549 10.75 13.51 8.44
CA TYR A 549 9.38 13.79 7.97
C TYR A 549 8.35 13.64 9.08
N ALA A 550 8.36 12.50 9.78
CA ALA A 550 7.42 12.25 10.86
C ALA A 550 7.53 13.30 11.99
N LEU A 551 8.76 13.71 12.35
CA LEU A 551 9.01 14.73 13.37
C LEU A 551 8.53 16.13 12.93
N ARG A 552 8.84 16.54 11.70
CA ARG A 552 8.40 17.83 11.11
C ARG A 552 6.88 17.95 11.16
N TRP A 553 6.19 16.87 10.80
CA TRP A 553 4.74 16.85 10.62
C TRP A 553 3.94 16.24 11.78
N LYS A 554 4.58 15.91 12.91
CA LYS A 554 3.89 15.52 14.15
C LYS A 554 2.87 16.60 14.53
N TYR A 555 1.60 16.18 14.66
CA TYR A 555 0.42 17.02 14.90
C TYR A 555 0.12 18.08 13.83
N LYS A 556 0.52 17.83 12.58
CA LYS A 556 0.34 18.74 11.44
C LYS A 556 -0.11 17.98 10.19
N ARG A 557 -0.44 18.72 9.13
CA ARG A 557 -1.06 18.20 7.89
C ARG A 557 -0.12 18.27 6.68
N PRO A 558 0.69 17.23 6.42
CA PRO A 558 1.53 17.18 5.23
C PRO A 558 0.73 16.90 3.97
N THR A 559 1.27 17.34 2.83
CA THR A 559 0.88 16.93 1.48
C THR A 559 2.00 16.07 0.87
N PRO A 560 1.77 15.38 -0.26
CA PRO A 560 2.82 14.61 -0.95
C PRO A 560 4.09 15.40 -1.23
N ALA A 561 3.96 16.69 -1.56
CA ALA A 561 5.10 17.56 -1.83
C ALA A 561 5.98 17.77 -0.60
N ASP A 562 5.41 17.78 0.60
CA ASP A 562 6.15 17.92 1.85
C ASP A 562 6.94 16.64 2.18
N PHE A 563 6.35 15.48 1.91
CA PHE A 563 7.02 14.19 2.02
C PHE A 563 8.19 14.07 1.04
N PHE A 564 7.96 14.31 -0.26
CA PHE A 564 9.00 14.19 -1.29
C PHE A 564 10.19 15.13 -1.01
N ARG A 565 9.92 16.39 -0.67
CA ARG A 565 10.97 17.36 -0.32
C ARG A 565 11.74 16.97 0.94
N THR A 566 11.04 16.48 1.98
CA THR A 566 11.73 16.04 3.20
C THR A 566 12.63 14.84 2.91
N MET A 567 12.14 13.87 2.14
CA MET A 567 12.93 12.70 1.78
C MET A 567 14.20 13.09 1.02
N GLU A 568 14.11 13.98 0.04
CA GLU A 568 15.27 14.45 -0.74
C GLU A 568 16.24 15.32 0.07
N GLU A 569 15.71 16.29 0.85
CA GLU A 569 16.52 17.23 1.61
C GLU A 569 17.28 16.53 2.74
N ALA A 570 16.60 15.66 3.49
CA ALA A 570 17.21 14.96 4.61
C ALA A 570 18.15 13.82 4.15
N SER A 571 17.90 13.20 2.99
CA SER A 571 18.79 12.17 2.45
C SER A 571 19.95 12.73 1.62
N GLY A 572 19.83 13.95 1.09
CA GLY A 572 20.80 14.56 0.18
C GLY A 572 20.86 13.90 -1.20
N VAL A 573 19.76 13.28 -1.66
CA VAL A 573 19.67 12.53 -2.93
C VAL A 573 18.52 13.08 -3.76
N ASP A 574 18.75 13.29 -5.06
CA ASP A 574 17.70 13.64 -6.03
C ASP A 574 16.85 12.40 -6.33
N LEU A 575 15.57 12.46 -5.96
CA LEU A 575 14.59 11.38 -6.05
C LEU A 575 13.45 11.72 -7.03
N ASP A 576 13.53 12.84 -7.75
CA ASP A 576 12.48 13.30 -8.64
C ASP A 576 12.14 12.27 -9.72
N TRP A 577 13.15 11.57 -10.24
CA TRP A 577 12.97 10.46 -11.19
C TRP A 577 12.19 9.30 -10.58
N PHE A 578 12.42 9.01 -9.30
CA PHE A 578 11.80 7.91 -8.57
C PHE A 578 10.33 8.24 -8.28
N TRP A 579 10.06 9.42 -7.71
CA TRP A 579 8.71 9.91 -7.45
C TRP A 579 7.90 10.00 -8.75
N ARG A 580 8.47 10.56 -9.81
CA ARG A 580 7.82 10.64 -11.13
C ARG A 580 7.43 9.26 -11.66
N GLY A 581 8.34 8.31 -11.61
CA GLY A 581 8.12 6.96 -12.11
C GLY A 581 7.06 6.22 -11.30
N TRP A 582 7.26 6.11 -9.98
CA TRP A 582 6.40 5.29 -9.12
C TRP A 582 5.05 5.93 -8.79
N PHE A 583 5.00 7.26 -8.61
CA PHE A 583 3.80 7.93 -8.07
C PHE A 583 2.93 8.61 -9.12
N TYR A 584 3.54 9.14 -10.18
CA TYR A 584 2.83 9.90 -11.22
C TYR A 584 2.58 9.10 -12.51
N SER A 585 3.03 7.85 -12.59
CA SER A 585 2.90 7.02 -13.79
C SER A 585 2.37 5.61 -13.51
N THR A 586 2.00 4.91 -14.58
CA THR A 586 1.67 3.48 -14.60
C THR A 586 2.75 2.66 -15.32
N ASP A 587 3.94 3.24 -15.54
CA ASP A 587 5.10 2.50 -16.02
C ASP A 587 5.48 1.42 -15.00
N HIS A 588 6.16 0.37 -15.46
CA HIS A 588 6.60 -0.73 -14.61
C HIS A 588 8.06 -1.11 -14.89
N VAL A 589 8.67 -1.85 -13.96
CA VAL A 589 10.04 -2.31 -14.11
C VAL A 589 10.05 -3.55 -14.99
N ASP A 590 10.79 -3.49 -16.09
CA ASP A 590 11.13 -4.63 -16.95
C ASP A 590 12.46 -4.26 -17.64
N ILE A 591 13.57 -4.78 -17.10
CA ILE A 591 14.93 -4.52 -17.59
C ILE A 591 15.53 -5.80 -18.18
N SER A 592 15.51 -5.89 -19.51
CA SER A 592 16.09 -7.02 -20.20
C SER A 592 17.59 -6.92 -20.38
N LEU A 593 18.30 -8.02 -20.15
CA LEU A 593 19.69 -8.21 -20.59
C LEU A 593 19.71 -8.86 -21.99
N ASP A 594 19.81 -8.03 -23.01
CA ASP A 594 19.66 -8.44 -24.40
C ASP A 594 20.82 -9.32 -24.90
N LYS A 595 22.05 -8.85 -24.65
CA LYS A 595 23.28 -9.40 -25.25
C LYS A 595 24.50 -9.16 -24.37
N ILE A 596 25.42 -10.13 -24.39
CA ILE A 596 26.79 -9.98 -23.88
C ILE A 596 27.79 -10.23 -25.01
N TYR A 597 28.66 -9.27 -25.27
CA TYR A 597 29.82 -9.45 -26.16
C TYR A 597 31.05 -9.68 -25.31
N GLN A 598 31.70 -10.83 -25.45
CA GLN A 598 33.04 -11.07 -24.91
C GLN A 598 34.08 -10.55 -25.91
N LEU A 599 34.96 -9.67 -25.45
CA LEU A 599 35.98 -9.00 -26.23
C LEU A 599 37.36 -9.27 -25.60
N ARG A 600 38.38 -9.30 -26.46
CA ARG A 600 39.79 -9.27 -26.07
C ARG A 600 40.44 -8.06 -26.71
N LEU A 601 41.45 -7.51 -26.05
CA LEU A 601 42.23 -6.40 -26.59
C LEU A 601 43.00 -6.88 -27.83
N ASP A 602 42.80 -6.21 -28.96
CA ASP A 602 43.70 -6.24 -30.10
C ASP A 602 44.99 -5.51 -29.70
N THR A 603 46.08 -6.27 -29.56
CA THR A 603 47.36 -5.74 -29.07
C THR A 603 48.17 -5.06 -30.16
N LYS A 604 47.74 -5.17 -31.42
CA LYS A 604 48.52 -4.84 -32.62
C LYS A 604 49.81 -5.64 -32.78
N ASN A 605 50.12 -6.56 -31.85
CA ASN A 605 51.28 -7.41 -31.94
C ASN A 605 50.90 -8.70 -32.67
N PRO A 606 51.38 -8.93 -33.90
CA PRO A 606 51.00 -10.10 -34.68
C PRO A 606 51.44 -11.41 -34.00
N ASP A 607 52.53 -11.40 -33.22
CA ASP A 607 52.99 -12.57 -32.45
C ASP A 607 52.00 -13.00 -31.36
N ILE A 608 51.07 -12.12 -30.96
CA ILE A 608 50.00 -12.41 -30.00
C ILE A 608 48.68 -12.64 -30.74
N ASP A 609 48.28 -11.67 -31.58
CA ASP A 609 46.93 -11.63 -32.13
C ASP A 609 46.70 -12.66 -33.24
N PHE A 610 47.71 -12.97 -34.06
CA PHE A 610 47.56 -14.04 -35.07
C PHE A 610 47.46 -15.42 -34.41
N GLY A 611 48.18 -15.64 -33.30
CA GLY A 611 48.03 -16.86 -32.51
C GLY A 611 46.60 -17.03 -31.98
N ARG A 612 46.00 -15.95 -31.48
CA ARG A 612 44.60 -15.93 -31.01
C ARG A 612 43.60 -16.17 -32.14
N LEU A 613 43.80 -15.54 -33.30
CA LEU A 613 42.94 -15.74 -34.48
C LEU A 613 43.02 -17.18 -34.98
N ARG A 614 44.22 -17.77 -34.99
CA ARG A 614 44.42 -19.19 -35.33
C ARG A 614 43.64 -20.12 -34.39
N GLU A 615 43.71 -19.88 -33.08
CA GLU A 615 42.96 -20.65 -32.09
C GLU A 615 41.44 -20.48 -32.26
N PHE A 616 40.98 -19.25 -32.51
CA PHE A 616 39.57 -18.95 -32.79
C PHE A 616 39.06 -19.71 -34.03
N GLU A 617 39.82 -19.73 -35.13
CA GLU A 617 39.46 -20.46 -36.35
C GLU A 617 39.40 -21.97 -36.08
N LYS A 618 40.37 -22.51 -35.34
CA LYS A 618 40.44 -23.93 -34.98
C LYS A 618 39.27 -24.39 -34.10
N ASN A 619 38.74 -23.50 -33.26
CA ASN A 619 37.60 -23.81 -32.39
C ASN A 619 36.24 -23.78 -33.11
N LYS A 620 36.19 -23.39 -34.39
CA LYS A 620 34.96 -23.51 -35.18
C LYS A 620 34.58 -24.98 -35.37
N PRO A 621 33.28 -25.31 -35.44
CA PRO A 621 32.84 -26.67 -35.71
C PRO A 621 33.44 -27.19 -37.01
N ILE A 622 34.12 -28.33 -36.95
CA ILE A 622 34.61 -29.02 -38.14
C ILE A 622 33.41 -29.32 -39.03
N SER A 623 33.58 -29.10 -40.34
CA SER A 623 32.55 -29.42 -41.34
C SER A 623 32.04 -30.86 -41.17
N LEU A 624 30.72 -31.02 -41.16
CA LEU A 624 30.07 -32.34 -41.07
C LEU A 624 30.57 -33.28 -42.18
N PHE A 625 30.91 -32.73 -43.35
CA PHE A 625 31.48 -33.48 -44.45
C PHE A 625 32.85 -34.08 -44.10
N VAL A 626 33.75 -33.27 -43.52
CA VAL A 626 35.08 -33.71 -43.08
C VAL A 626 34.96 -34.77 -41.99
N LYS A 627 34.10 -34.54 -40.99
CA LYS A 627 33.83 -35.50 -39.91
C LYS A 627 33.35 -36.86 -40.45
N ARG A 628 32.37 -36.86 -41.35
CA ARG A 628 31.85 -38.10 -41.96
C ARG A 628 32.89 -38.81 -42.82
N ASN A 629 33.73 -38.08 -43.54
CA ASN A 629 34.80 -38.68 -44.33
C ASN A 629 35.84 -39.37 -43.42
N GLN A 630 36.18 -38.76 -42.28
CA GLN A 630 37.05 -39.37 -41.27
C GLN A 630 36.40 -40.63 -40.67
N GLU A 631 35.11 -40.57 -40.30
CA GLU A 631 34.35 -41.72 -39.78
C GLU A 631 34.24 -42.88 -40.80
N GLN A 632 34.23 -42.57 -42.10
CA GLN A 632 34.26 -43.55 -43.19
C GLN A 632 35.68 -44.04 -43.54
N GLY A 633 36.72 -43.59 -42.82
CA GLY A 633 38.11 -43.97 -43.09
C GLY A 633 38.64 -43.48 -44.43
N ARG A 634 38.08 -42.40 -44.99
CA ARG A 634 38.61 -41.80 -46.23
C ARG A 634 39.94 -41.11 -45.96
N ALA A 635 41.03 -41.68 -46.46
CA ALA A 635 42.33 -41.02 -46.45
C ALA A 635 42.35 -39.76 -47.33
N LEU A 636 43.00 -38.68 -46.84
CA LEU A 636 43.12 -37.43 -47.59
C LEU A 636 44.03 -37.63 -48.81
N TRP A 637 43.83 -36.81 -49.83
CA TRP A 637 44.67 -36.87 -51.04
C TRP A 637 46.14 -36.56 -50.74
N ILE A 638 46.40 -35.59 -49.85
CA ILE A 638 47.73 -35.22 -49.37
C ILE A 638 48.41 -36.33 -48.54
N ASP A 639 47.64 -37.13 -47.80
CA ASP A 639 48.19 -38.27 -47.05
C ASP A 639 48.67 -39.39 -47.99
N LYS A 640 48.00 -39.54 -49.14
CA LYS A 640 48.34 -40.54 -50.17
C LYS A 640 49.47 -40.08 -51.09
N ASN A 641 49.67 -38.79 -51.24
CA ASN A 641 50.62 -38.19 -52.18
C ASN A 641 51.43 -37.13 -51.43
N GLN A 642 52.54 -37.52 -50.80
CA GLN A 642 53.34 -36.59 -50.00
C GLN A 642 54.16 -35.61 -50.85
N ASP A 643 54.44 -35.97 -52.10
CA ASP A 643 55.20 -35.19 -53.07
C ASP A 643 54.49 -33.91 -53.54
N ILE A 644 53.18 -33.79 -53.28
CA ILE A 644 52.40 -32.59 -53.60
C ILE A 644 52.27 -31.60 -52.43
N THR A 645 52.90 -31.87 -51.28
CA THR A 645 52.91 -30.92 -50.15
C THR A 645 53.84 -29.73 -50.43
N ASP A 646 53.49 -28.54 -49.94
CA ASP A 646 54.23 -27.29 -50.16
C ASP A 646 54.37 -26.43 -48.89
N PHE A 647 54.76 -25.16 -49.08
CA PHE A 647 54.94 -24.20 -48.00
C PHE A 647 53.67 -24.00 -47.14
N TYR A 648 52.48 -24.05 -47.74
CA TYR A 648 51.20 -23.80 -47.08
C TYR A 648 50.67 -25.00 -46.29
N ASP A 649 51.17 -26.21 -46.54
CA ASP A 649 50.85 -27.37 -45.71
C ASP A 649 51.50 -27.29 -44.31
N SER A 650 52.54 -26.46 -44.15
CA SER A 650 53.21 -26.19 -42.86
C SER A 650 53.03 -24.76 -42.34
N ASN A 651 52.45 -23.86 -43.14
CA ASN A 651 52.22 -22.45 -42.79
C ASN A 651 50.80 -22.03 -43.17
N ASP A 652 50.04 -21.53 -42.20
CA ASP A 652 48.68 -21.05 -42.45
C ASP A 652 48.65 -19.52 -42.60
N GLN A 653 47.46 -18.97 -42.86
CA GLN A 653 47.21 -17.54 -42.99
C GLN A 653 47.54 -16.71 -41.72
N PHE A 654 47.93 -17.36 -40.61
CA PHE A 654 48.27 -16.72 -39.34
C PHE A 654 49.77 -16.87 -39.01
N THR A 655 50.58 -17.40 -39.93
CA THR A 655 52.04 -17.42 -39.76
C THR A 655 52.58 -15.98 -39.85
N VAL A 656 53.17 -15.50 -38.74
CA VAL A 656 53.68 -14.13 -38.61
C VAL A 656 54.94 -13.92 -39.45
N THR A 657 54.95 -12.89 -40.31
CA THR A 657 56.11 -12.50 -41.11
C THR A 657 56.86 -11.33 -40.47
N ASN A 658 57.98 -10.93 -41.06
CA ASN A 658 58.73 -9.77 -40.61
C ASN A 658 58.09 -8.44 -41.05
N GLU A 659 57.21 -8.46 -42.04
CA GLU A 659 56.47 -7.27 -42.49
C GLU A 659 55.53 -6.80 -41.37
N GLU A 660 54.67 -7.69 -40.83
CA GLU A 660 53.74 -7.31 -39.76
C GLU A 660 54.47 -6.94 -38.46
N ARG A 661 55.62 -7.57 -38.16
CA ARG A 661 56.45 -7.18 -37.01
C ARG A 661 57.04 -5.78 -37.16
N ASN A 662 57.36 -5.35 -38.37
CA ASN A 662 57.84 -3.99 -38.62
C ASN A 662 56.70 -2.96 -38.49
N GLU A 663 55.51 -3.27 -38.99
CA GLU A 663 54.30 -2.43 -38.78
C GLU A 663 54.01 -2.22 -37.29
N TYR A 664 54.08 -3.28 -36.47
CA TYR A 664 53.91 -3.16 -35.02
C TYR A 664 54.98 -2.27 -34.37
N ARG A 665 56.24 -2.36 -34.81
CA ARG A 665 57.33 -1.49 -34.30
C ARG A 665 57.11 -0.03 -34.66
N GLU A 666 56.63 0.24 -35.88
CA GLU A 666 56.27 1.59 -36.33
C GLU A 666 55.13 2.16 -35.48
N PHE A 667 54.04 1.40 -35.31
CA PHE A 667 52.95 1.76 -34.40
C PHE A 667 53.44 2.10 -32.98
N LEU A 668 54.32 1.28 -32.39
CA LEU A 668 54.90 1.55 -31.08
C LEU A 668 55.74 2.83 -31.04
N SER A 669 56.33 3.24 -32.16
CA SER A 669 57.16 4.45 -32.25
C SER A 669 56.33 5.75 -32.30
N GLU A 670 55.07 5.66 -32.74
CA GLU A 670 54.12 6.78 -32.80
C GLU A 670 53.45 7.07 -31.44
N LEU A 671 53.48 6.11 -30.51
CA LEU A 671 52.86 6.24 -29.19
C LEU A 671 53.67 7.16 -28.25
N LYS A 672 52.96 8.00 -27.50
CA LYS A 672 53.53 8.78 -26.39
C LYS A 672 53.98 7.85 -25.25
N PRO A 673 54.92 8.27 -24.39
CA PRO A 673 55.41 7.44 -23.29
C PRO A 673 54.31 6.90 -22.34
N TRP A 674 53.23 7.65 -22.13
CA TRP A 674 52.12 7.19 -21.29
C TRP A 674 51.21 6.20 -22.03
N GLU A 675 51.01 6.36 -23.34
CA GLU A 675 50.22 5.43 -24.19
C GLU A 675 50.92 4.08 -24.28
N LYS A 676 52.24 4.08 -24.48
CA LYS A 676 53.06 2.87 -24.49
C LYS A 676 52.98 2.11 -23.16
N ARG A 677 53.16 2.80 -22.02
CA ARG A 677 53.01 2.17 -20.69
C ARG A 677 51.61 1.60 -20.46
N THR A 678 50.57 2.30 -20.92
CA THR A 678 49.18 1.82 -20.84
C THR A 678 48.99 0.55 -21.67
N LEU A 679 49.48 0.52 -22.91
CA LEU A 679 49.41 -0.66 -23.78
C LEU A 679 50.20 -1.84 -23.19
N GLU A 680 51.44 -1.61 -22.75
CA GLU A 680 52.28 -2.64 -22.11
C GLU A 680 51.59 -3.26 -20.90
N ARG A 681 50.97 -2.43 -20.04
CA ARG A 681 50.19 -2.90 -18.91
C ARG A 681 48.96 -3.71 -19.36
N ALA A 682 48.21 -3.22 -20.33
CA ALA A 682 47.00 -3.88 -20.81
C ALA A 682 47.30 -5.24 -21.46
N VAL A 683 48.39 -5.33 -22.24
CA VAL A 683 48.89 -6.59 -22.82
C VAL A 683 49.34 -7.56 -21.72
N LYS A 684 50.02 -7.06 -20.68
CA LYS A 684 50.45 -7.89 -19.53
C LYS A 684 49.26 -8.42 -18.72
N GLU A 685 48.26 -7.58 -18.46
CA GLU A 685 47.07 -7.97 -17.69
C GLU A 685 46.13 -8.87 -18.51
N ASP A 686 46.05 -8.68 -19.83
CA ASP A 686 45.27 -9.50 -20.78
C ASP A 686 43.84 -9.80 -20.29
N LYS A 687 43.20 -8.74 -19.79
CA LYS A 687 41.88 -8.80 -19.15
C LYS A 687 40.78 -9.23 -20.13
N ASN A 688 39.68 -9.72 -19.57
CA ASN A 688 38.46 -9.98 -20.30
C ASN A 688 37.58 -8.72 -20.30
N TYR A 689 37.02 -8.37 -21.46
CA TYR A 689 36.15 -7.21 -21.62
C TYR A 689 34.77 -7.69 -22.06
N TYR A 690 33.71 -7.28 -21.35
CA TYR A 690 32.33 -7.64 -21.66
C TYR A 690 31.48 -6.41 -21.90
N VAL A 691 30.79 -6.34 -23.03
CA VAL A 691 29.77 -5.30 -23.27
C VAL A 691 28.40 -5.92 -23.09
N LEU A 692 27.72 -5.54 -22.01
CA LEU A 692 26.35 -5.93 -21.70
C LEU A 692 25.41 -4.88 -22.30
N LYS A 693 24.39 -5.32 -23.03
CA LYS A 693 23.34 -4.45 -23.59
C LYS A 693 22.04 -4.66 -22.83
N PHE A 694 21.41 -3.56 -22.42
CA PHE A 694 20.16 -3.57 -21.67
C PHE A 694 19.07 -2.76 -22.37
N SER A 695 17.83 -3.24 -22.24
CA SER A 695 16.62 -2.55 -22.67
C SER A 695 15.69 -2.32 -21.47
N ASN A 696 15.14 -1.11 -21.34
CA ASN A 696 14.06 -0.80 -20.42
C ASN A 696 12.74 -0.93 -21.19
N VAL A 697 12.04 -2.05 -20.99
CA VAL A 697 10.83 -2.43 -21.72
C VAL A 697 9.59 -1.82 -21.06
N GLY A 698 9.55 -1.83 -19.73
CA GLY A 698 8.39 -1.39 -18.94
C GLY A 698 8.30 0.12 -18.73
N GLY A 699 9.35 0.87 -19.10
CA GLY A 699 9.40 2.33 -19.11
C GLY A 699 9.86 2.95 -17.79
N LEU A 700 9.77 2.21 -16.67
CA LEU A 700 10.20 2.67 -15.35
C LEU A 700 11.72 2.50 -15.21
N VAL A 701 12.44 3.62 -15.07
CA VAL A 701 13.89 3.58 -14.89
C VAL A 701 14.24 3.12 -13.47
N MET A 702 15.21 2.22 -13.36
CA MET A 702 15.69 1.66 -12.10
C MET A 702 17.19 1.37 -12.14
N PRO A 703 17.88 1.25 -10.99
CA PRO A 703 19.23 0.70 -10.93
C PRO A 703 19.28 -0.71 -11.51
N ILE A 704 20.39 -1.06 -12.17
CA ILE A 704 20.60 -2.41 -12.71
C ILE A 704 21.44 -3.18 -11.69
N LEU A 705 20.79 -4.11 -10.98
CA LEU A 705 21.43 -5.03 -10.03
C LEU A 705 21.93 -6.25 -10.79
N LEU A 706 23.22 -6.58 -10.70
CA LEU A 706 23.85 -7.66 -11.46
C LEU A 706 24.48 -8.69 -10.53
N GLU A 707 24.23 -9.97 -10.78
CA GLU A 707 25.07 -11.07 -10.33
C GLU A 707 25.89 -11.60 -11.52
N LEU A 708 27.21 -11.49 -11.41
CA LEU A 708 28.18 -12.04 -12.35
C LEU A 708 28.62 -13.42 -11.84
N THR A 709 28.34 -14.48 -12.58
CA THR A 709 28.83 -15.84 -12.26
C THR A 709 30.00 -16.18 -13.18
N TYR A 710 31.13 -16.57 -12.59
CA TYR A 710 32.35 -16.93 -13.30
C TYR A 710 32.43 -18.43 -13.58
N GLN A 711 33.28 -18.85 -14.53
CA GLN A 711 33.43 -20.27 -14.89
C GLN A 711 33.98 -21.15 -13.77
N ASP A 712 34.67 -20.56 -12.78
CA ASP A 712 35.12 -21.25 -11.57
C ASP A 712 34.02 -21.43 -10.51
N GLY A 713 32.82 -20.93 -10.78
CA GLY A 713 31.66 -20.97 -9.89
C GLY A 713 31.60 -19.82 -8.88
N SER A 714 32.61 -18.95 -8.82
CA SER A 714 32.57 -17.75 -7.98
C SER A 714 31.56 -16.72 -8.51
N LYS A 715 31.04 -15.90 -7.59
CA LYS A 715 30.02 -14.89 -7.89
C LYS A 715 30.46 -13.50 -7.43
N GLU A 716 30.05 -12.48 -8.16
CA GLU A 716 30.28 -11.08 -7.82
C GLU A 716 29.02 -10.27 -8.10
N GLU A 717 28.60 -9.46 -7.12
CA GLU A 717 27.48 -8.55 -7.28
C GLU A 717 27.96 -7.16 -7.68
N ARG A 718 27.24 -6.52 -8.61
CA ARG A 718 27.48 -5.13 -9.02
C ARG A 718 26.16 -4.38 -9.17
N THR A 719 26.12 -3.19 -8.58
CA THR A 719 25.00 -2.25 -8.75
C THR A 719 25.39 -1.13 -9.71
N ILE A 720 24.57 -0.90 -10.72
CA ILE A 720 24.69 0.25 -11.62
C ILE A 720 23.55 1.22 -11.28
N PRO A 721 23.84 2.47 -10.89
CA PRO A 721 22.81 3.45 -10.54
C PRO A 721 21.83 3.76 -11.70
N ALA A 722 20.61 4.20 -11.35
CA ALA A 722 19.53 4.49 -12.31
C ALA A 722 19.94 5.54 -13.36
N GLU A 723 20.87 6.43 -13.04
CA GLU A 723 21.38 7.50 -13.90
C GLU A 723 22.08 6.98 -15.17
N ILE A 724 22.32 5.67 -15.29
CA ILE A 724 22.69 5.05 -16.57
C ILE A 724 21.68 5.38 -17.68
N TRP A 725 20.40 5.52 -17.33
CA TRP A 725 19.28 5.79 -18.23
C TRP A 725 19.13 7.27 -18.64
N ARG A 726 19.85 8.21 -17.99
CA ARG A 726 19.59 9.67 -18.13
C ARG A 726 19.71 10.26 -19.54
N ARG A 727 20.49 9.61 -20.42
CA ARG A 727 20.67 10.05 -21.82
C ARG A 727 19.83 9.23 -22.80
N ASN A 728 19.39 8.05 -22.38
CA ASN A 728 18.57 7.14 -23.16
C ASN A 728 17.80 6.23 -22.20
N ALA A 729 16.54 6.59 -21.95
CA ALA A 729 15.70 5.86 -21.02
C ALA A 729 15.26 4.47 -21.54
N ARG A 730 15.55 4.14 -22.81
CA ARG A 730 15.10 2.90 -23.46
C ARG A 730 16.18 1.85 -23.58
N ASN A 731 17.42 2.24 -23.92
CA ASN A 731 18.49 1.28 -24.18
C ASN A 731 19.85 1.81 -23.74
N VAL A 732 20.63 0.98 -23.04
CA VAL A 732 22.00 1.30 -22.60
C VAL A 732 22.98 0.16 -22.86
N SER A 733 24.27 0.45 -22.79
CA SER A 733 25.32 -0.56 -22.83
C SER A 733 26.36 -0.28 -21.74
N LYS A 734 26.83 -1.33 -21.06
CA LYS A 734 27.82 -1.24 -19.99
C LYS A 734 29.02 -2.12 -20.27
N LEU A 735 30.22 -1.55 -20.16
CA LEU A 735 31.47 -2.29 -20.15
C LEU A 735 31.76 -2.85 -18.75
N ILE A 736 31.97 -4.15 -18.67
CA ILE A 736 32.44 -4.89 -17.49
C ILE A 736 33.81 -5.48 -17.82
N ILE A 737 34.79 -5.27 -16.95
CA ILE A 737 36.15 -5.77 -17.12
C ILE A 737 36.43 -6.74 -15.97
N THR A 738 36.96 -7.91 -16.30
CA THR A 738 37.32 -8.96 -15.34
C THR A 738 38.74 -9.43 -15.61
N ASP A 739 39.39 -10.00 -14.59
CA ASP A 739 40.74 -10.54 -14.77
C ASP A 739 40.73 -11.76 -15.70
N LYS A 740 41.88 -12.06 -16.32
CA LYS A 740 42.01 -13.06 -17.40
C LYS A 740 41.49 -14.43 -16.99
N ASP A 741 41.77 -14.83 -15.75
CA ASP A 741 41.40 -16.09 -15.11
C ASP A 741 39.97 -16.12 -14.57
N LYS A 742 39.22 -15.01 -14.69
CA LYS A 742 37.80 -14.89 -14.33
C LYS A 742 36.90 -14.66 -15.55
N PRO A 743 36.80 -15.63 -16.49
CA PRO A 743 35.83 -15.54 -17.57
C PRO A 743 34.40 -15.71 -17.04
N LEU A 744 33.45 -14.94 -17.60
CA LEU A 744 32.04 -15.03 -17.22
C LEU A 744 31.42 -16.33 -17.78
N ALA A 745 30.63 -16.99 -16.95
CA ALA A 745 29.76 -18.10 -17.33
C ALA A 745 28.32 -17.61 -17.59
N SER A 746 27.81 -16.74 -16.72
CA SER A 746 26.47 -16.16 -16.85
C SER A 746 26.35 -14.82 -16.12
N VAL A 747 25.31 -14.06 -16.46
CA VAL A 747 24.91 -12.83 -15.76
C VAL A 747 23.41 -12.86 -15.52
N THR A 748 23.00 -12.43 -14.33
CA THR A 748 21.59 -12.29 -13.93
C THR A 748 21.31 -10.85 -13.50
N VAL A 749 20.26 -10.25 -14.06
CA VAL A 749 19.69 -8.98 -13.59
C VAL A 749 18.72 -9.23 -12.45
N ASP A 750 18.75 -8.37 -11.43
CA ASP A 750 17.87 -8.43 -10.26
C ASP A 750 17.72 -9.86 -9.67
N PRO A 751 18.84 -10.50 -9.27
CA PRO A 751 18.86 -11.92 -8.88
C PRO A 751 17.99 -12.24 -7.65
N ARG A 752 17.64 -11.21 -6.86
CA ARG A 752 16.85 -11.32 -5.62
C ARG A 752 15.43 -10.73 -5.75
N TRP A 753 15.05 -10.24 -6.94
CA TRP A 753 13.74 -9.62 -7.22
C TRP A 753 13.45 -8.40 -6.33
N GLU A 754 14.47 -7.57 -6.16
CA GLU A 754 14.49 -6.38 -5.31
C GLU A 754 13.89 -5.16 -6.01
N THR A 755 13.65 -5.19 -7.33
CA THR A 755 13.19 -4.03 -8.10
C THR A 755 11.74 -4.11 -8.60
N ALA A 756 11.01 -5.18 -8.26
CA ALA A 756 9.67 -5.47 -8.78
C ALA A 756 9.62 -5.64 -10.32
N ASP A 757 10.68 -6.21 -10.90
CA ASP A 757 10.72 -6.55 -12.33
C ASP A 757 9.59 -7.55 -12.68
N VAL A 758 8.78 -7.20 -13.68
CA VAL A 758 7.59 -7.98 -14.06
C VAL A 758 7.90 -9.13 -15.04
N ASP A 759 9.12 -9.22 -15.57
CA ASP A 759 9.57 -10.28 -16.47
C ASP A 759 10.98 -10.78 -16.10
N ILE A 760 11.05 -11.52 -15.01
CA ILE A 760 12.29 -12.15 -14.51
C ILE A 760 12.97 -13.10 -15.51
N GLU A 761 12.31 -13.52 -16.58
CA GLU A 761 12.87 -14.48 -17.53
C GLU A 761 13.85 -13.83 -18.50
N ASN A 762 13.68 -12.54 -18.75
CA ASN A 762 14.55 -11.77 -19.62
C ASN A 762 15.77 -11.18 -18.88
N ASN A 763 15.91 -11.49 -17.58
CA ASN A 763 17.02 -11.09 -16.71
C ASN A 763 18.28 -11.94 -16.87
N HIS A 764 18.18 -13.13 -17.49
CA HIS A 764 19.27 -14.11 -17.54
C HIS A 764 19.99 -14.16 -18.88
N TYR A 765 21.32 -14.16 -18.84
CA TYR A 765 22.16 -14.43 -20.00
C TYR A 765 23.23 -15.51 -19.71
N PRO A 766 23.25 -16.64 -20.45
CA PRO A 766 22.29 -17.03 -21.49
C PRO A 766 20.88 -17.28 -20.92
N ARG A 767 19.86 -17.22 -21.78
CA ARG A 767 18.48 -17.55 -21.38
C ARG A 767 18.39 -18.99 -20.88
N ARG A 768 17.58 -19.21 -19.85
CA ARG A 768 17.38 -20.52 -19.20
C ARG A 768 16.02 -21.14 -19.55
N ILE A 769 15.89 -22.44 -19.28
CA ILE A 769 14.58 -23.11 -19.34
C ILE A 769 13.77 -22.65 -18.14
N ILE A 770 12.51 -22.26 -18.38
CA ILE A 770 11.56 -21.88 -17.34
C ILE A 770 10.97 -23.15 -16.76
N GLU A 771 11.25 -23.42 -15.48
CA GLU A 771 10.57 -24.49 -14.76
C GLU A 771 9.12 -24.10 -14.50
N SER A 772 8.19 -24.93 -14.96
CA SER A 772 6.76 -24.73 -14.75
C SER A 772 6.13 -26.01 -14.22
N ARG A 773 5.05 -25.87 -13.46
CA ARG A 773 4.31 -27.01 -12.90
C ARG A 773 2.99 -27.14 -13.64
N LEU A 774 2.72 -28.33 -14.14
CA LEU A 774 1.40 -28.70 -14.64
C LEU A 774 0.55 -29.15 -13.46
N GLU A 775 -0.52 -28.42 -13.15
CA GLU A 775 -1.54 -28.94 -12.24
C GLU A 775 -2.42 -29.92 -13.02
N LEU A 776 -2.42 -31.18 -12.57
CA LEU A 776 -3.33 -32.19 -13.07
C LEU A 776 -4.69 -32.00 -12.40
N TYR A 777 -5.46 -31.03 -12.88
CA TYR A 777 -6.79 -30.77 -12.34
C TYR A 777 -7.78 -31.80 -12.89
N LYS A 778 -8.55 -32.43 -12.01
CA LYS A 778 -9.74 -33.18 -12.40
C LYS A 778 -10.82 -32.14 -12.67
N LYS A 779 -11.21 -31.94 -13.93
CA LYS A 779 -12.41 -31.18 -14.29
C LYS A 779 -13.54 -31.62 -13.35
N LYS A 780 -14.17 -30.66 -12.64
CA LYS A 780 -15.24 -30.94 -11.65
C LYS A 780 -16.11 -32.09 -12.13
N GLU A 781 -16.32 -33.06 -11.25
CA GLU A 781 -17.08 -34.27 -11.58
C GLU A 781 -18.43 -33.90 -12.18
N ARG A 782 -18.83 -34.68 -13.19
CA ARG A 782 -20.18 -34.63 -13.73
C ARG A 782 -21.15 -34.78 -12.58
N GLU A 783 -22.12 -33.88 -12.47
CA GLU A 783 -23.26 -34.06 -11.60
C GLU A 783 -24.03 -35.30 -12.09
N GLY A 784 -23.88 -36.43 -11.38
CA GLY A 784 -24.45 -37.71 -11.75
C GLY A 784 -24.33 -38.69 -10.59
N LYS A 785 -25.35 -39.54 -10.42
CA LYS A 785 -25.56 -40.40 -9.22
C LYS A 785 -24.40 -41.34 -8.85
N VAL A 786 -23.43 -41.54 -9.76
CA VAL A 786 -22.28 -42.42 -9.59
C VAL A 786 -21.06 -41.75 -8.94
N TYR A 787 -21.11 -40.42 -8.71
CA TYR A 787 -20.01 -39.61 -8.17
C TYR A 787 -20.28 -39.10 -6.73
N ARG A 788 -21.23 -39.72 -6.04
CA ARG A 788 -21.58 -39.35 -4.66
C ARG A 788 -20.58 -39.94 -3.67
N ASP A 789 -20.32 -39.23 -2.58
CA ASP A 789 -19.64 -39.79 -1.40
C ASP A 789 -20.66 -40.56 -0.54
N ILE A 790 -21.04 -41.74 -1.02
CA ILE A 790 -22.11 -42.54 -0.42
C ILE A 790 -21.75 -42.97 1.01
N MET A 791 -20.46 -43.06 1.36
CA MET A 791 -19.98 -43.45 2.70
C MET A 791 -20.22 -42.38 3.77
N GLN A 792 -20.23 -41.11 3.37
CA GLN A 792 -20.62 -40.00 4.25
C GLN A 792 -22.10 -39.67 4.11
N ASP A 793 -22.65 -39.70 2.90
CA ASP A 793 -24.07 -39.44 2.63
C ASP A 793 -25.00 -40.45 3.33
N VAL A 794 -24.58 -41.71 3.50
CA VAL A 794 -25.40 -42.76 4.16
C VAL A 794 -25.50 -42.60 5.68
N LYS A 795 -24.62 -41.78 6.26
CA LYS A 795 -24.64 -41.45 7.70
C LYS A 795 -25.55 -40.25 8.00
N ALA A 796 -26.03 -39.55 6.97
CA ALA A 796 -27.00 -38.49 7.15
C ALA A 796 -28.36 -39.08 7.51
N GLU A 797 -28.93 -38.69 8.66
CA GLU A 797 -30.28 -39.10 9.03
C GLU A 797 -31.33 -38.36 8.20
N LEU A 798 -32.36 -39.09 7.78
CA LEU A 798 -33.47 -38.55 6.99
C LEU A 798 -34.27 -37.58 7.86
N LYS A 799 -34.25 -36.29 7.52
CA LYS A 799 -35.06 -35.29 8.23
C LYS A 799 -36.56 -35.60 8.05
N PRO A 800 -37.39 -35.54 9.11
CA PRO A 800 -38.84 -35.62 8.96
C PRO A 800 -39.34 -34.48 8.07
N LEU A 801 -40.31 -34.76 7.20
CA LEU A 801 -41.04 -33.72 6.48
C LEU A 801 -41.83 -32.92 7.51
N GLU A 802 -41.47 -31.65 7.72
CA GLU A 802 -42.38 -30.73 8.40
C GLU A 802 -43.59 -30.52 7.50
N GLU A 803 -44.73 -31.06 7.92
CA GLU A 803 -46.04 -30.80 7.33
C GLU A 803 -46.37 -29.33 7.51
N LYS A 804 -46.43 -28.59 6.39
CA LYS A 804 -47.24 -27.37 6.34
C LYS A 804 -48.67 -27.76 6.70
N LYS A 805 -49.18 -27.27 7.83
CA LYS A 805 -50.61 -27.37 8.15
C LYS A 805 -51.43 -26.51 7.20
N ASP A 806 -52.45 -27.14 6.64
CA ASP A 806 -53.33 -26.70 5.57
C ASP A 806 -54.20 -25.47 5.91
N ASN A 807 -54.31 -24.55 4.93
CA ASN A 807 -55.58 -24.13 4.32
C ASN A 807 -55.33 -23.36 3.02
#